data_AF-A0A9X1YFN5-F1
#
_entry.id   AF-A0A9X1YFN5-F1
#
_cell.length_a   1.000
_cell.length_b   1.000
_cell.length_c   1.000
_cell.angle_alpha   90.00
_cell.angle_beta   90.00
_cell.angle_gamma   90.00
#
_symmetry.space_group_name_H-M   'P 1'
#
loop_
_entity.id
_entity.type
_entity.pdbx_description
1 polymer ?
#
loop_
_entity_poly.entity_id
_entity_poly.type
_entity_poly.pdbx_seq_one_letter_code
_entity_poly.pdbx_strand_id
1 'polypeptide(L)'
;MPATGSAYGGAGLIETRNARFRPDGTLEAGAALRRQRQFYFLNFQALPFLETTFRFAERLNGTTGRGTTNDRGLDLKLRLLRESDWLPALAVGMQDVIGTGIYGGEYVVASKRFGAFDLSLGWGWGRLGSAGDVRNPLGLASAWFDTRPRLVGEGGTLNTFPYFRGRATAPFAGVEWSAPAIPTPWGELDGLRVKLEWSGDRLRDERGGWPARTTGLRGVARARVNAGLAWQPNDWLDLGVSFVNGSDLLVRLSLRLDPDHPPEVPRRPPPEMPPRPESLVARPSAVAARPDAVPGAGAAGATAPGELVVGGWSVSGVAPERAVPDVGAFGTGRAAAGGPVGAVPGTPPGAPLRPGAGQPGLPGESPPAVAGGAPLPDASASSAVPDAAAPEAADTPDEEAVAARLFPALRAAGFVPLGLTLSGEEARIAVAGGRFRTLSQTASRVLRAAQPVLPAEVERIRLSWWRNGVEVAAILLPRAVMEAAATGQGSAEEVFAQSLLMPAGAEANWPWDGGGLGLPGEAVRPAGPRTSYGVEPRLRTQFGDPVRPLRWDVGIAVGGRLEFGAGLAVAGSVQQTLAGNLGDGQPSNSVLPHVRSDFARYAREGRTSIPALYGEGIWNLAPDWFARATVGYLEPMFAGASGEVLWRPYDRPFAVGLDLNYVAQREFAQRFGVQRYRVATGHLSLYWDLPWWNLYAVARAGRYLAGDWGGTIELGRRFDSGIEVGAFATFTNVPFSRFGEGSFDKGLYVRVPLDLLGAQTRAVATAAIRPVQRDGGQRLQVDNPLWELTRDGREDALRRSVGGFLR
;
A
#
# COMPACT_ATOMS: atom_id res chain seq x y z
N MET A 1 26.19 -7.17 -10.29
CA MET A 1 26.49 -6.95 -8.86
C MET A 1 25.54 -5.92 -8.26
N PRO A 2 24.79 -6.28 -7.20
CA PRO A 2 23.89 -5.36 -6.51
C PRO A 2 24.66 -4.21 -5.85
N ALA A 3 24.02 -3.05 -5.67
CA ALA A 3 24.63 -1.92 -4.98
C ALA A 3 24.81 -2.24 -3.48
N THR A 4 26.00 -1.95 -2.93
CA THR A 4 26.26 -2.08 -1.50
C THR A 4 25.81 -0.84 -0.74
N GLY A 5 25.57 -1.02 0.57
CA GLY A 5 25.14 0.07 1.43
C GLY A 5 26.29 0.89 2.03
N SER A 6 25.98 2.13 2.37
CA SER A 6 26.84 3.07 3.10
C SER A 6 26.46 3.16 4.59
N ALA A 7 27.38 3.66 5.43
CA ALA A 7 27.15 3.95 6.84
C ALA A 7 26.03 4.98 7.09
N TYR A 8 25.76 5.83 6.11
CA TYR A 8 24.70 6.82 6.16
C TYR A 8 23.33 6.28 5.73
N GLY A 9 23.26 5.00 5.32
CA GLY A 9 22.13 4.39 4.63
C GLY A 9 22.16 4.64 3.11
N GLY A 10 21.35 3.87 2.37
CA GLY A 10 21.31 3.94 0.91
C GLY A 10 22.53 3.36 0.23
N ALA A 11 22.53 3.38 -1.11
CA ALA A 11 23.62 2.86 -1.93
C ALA A 11 24.87 3.76 -1.86
N GLY A 12 26.03 3.17 -1.56
CA GLY A 12 27.28 3.91 -1.38
C GLY A 12 28.50 3.01 -1.15
N LEU A 13 29.64 3.61 -0.82
CA LEU A 13 30.85 2.89 -0.40
C LEU A 13 30.84 2.67 1.12
N ILE A 14 31.75 3.28 1.88
CA ILE A 14 31.76 3.18 3.35
C ILE A 14 31.07 4.40 3.92
N GLU A 15 31.70 5.58 3.84
CA GLU A 15 31.10 6.87 4.20
C GLU A 15 30.83 7.75 2.95
N THR A 16 31.50 7.47 1.84
CA THR A 16 31.33 8.18 0.56
C THR A 16 30.20 7.61 -0.28
N ARG A 17 29.72 8.42 -1.22
CA ARG A 17 28.59 8.10 -2.10
C ARG A 17 29.10 7.55 -3.44
N ASN A 18 28.26 6.82 -4.15
CA ASN A 18 28.53 6.32 -5.50
C ASN A 18 27.33 6.64 -6.43
N ALA A 19 27.41 6.33 -7.72
CA ALA A 19 26.30 6.49 -8.66
C ALA A 19 25.42 5.23 -8.80
N ARG A 20 25.55 4.26 -7.88
CA ARG A 20 24.78 3.01 -7.89
C ARG A 20 23.44 3.18 -7.19
N PHE A 21 22.46 2.39 -7.61
CA PHE A 21 21.10 2.38 -7.06
C PHE A 21 20.65 0.92 -6.97
N ARG A 22 19.62 0.68 -6.17
CA ARG A 22 19.05 -0.66 -5.96
C ARG A 22 17.93 -0.95 -6.98
N PRO A 23 17.43 -2.20 -7.04
CA PRO A 23 16.18 -2.49 -7.74
C PRO A 23 15.07 -1.53 -7.29
N ASP A 24 14.21 -1.17 -8.23
CA ASP A 24 13.12 -0.23 -7.98
C ASP A 24 12.25 -0.70 -6.80
N GLY A 25 11.77 0.22 -5.97
CA GLY A 25 10.93 -0.11 -4.82
C GLY A 25 11.65 -0.69 -3.60
N THR A 26 12.92 -1.10 -3.70
CA THR A 26 13.66 -1.72 -2.58
C THR A 26 13.58 -0.87 -1.31
N LEU A 27 13.12 -1.48 -0.22
CA LEU A 27 13.17 -0.97 1.14
C LEU A 27 14.39 -1.55 1.87
N GLU A 28 15.05 -0.74 2.68
CA GLU A 28 16.17 -1.17 3.52
C GLU A 28 16.09 -0.50 4.88
N ALA A 29 16.28 -1.27 5.94
CA ALA A 29 16.40 -0.78 7.31
C ALA A 29 17.71 -1.25 7.90
N GLY A 30 18.44 -0.39 8.61
CA GLY A 30 19.71 -0.81 9.18
C GLY A 30 20.29 0.13 10.21
N ALA A 31 21.43 -0.29 10.74
CA ALA A 31 22.24 0.48 11.67
C ALA A 31 23.72 0.44 11.26
N ALA A 32 24.42 1.55 11.50
CA ALA A 32 25.86 1.66 11.41
C ALA A 32 26.40 2.22 12.73
N LEU A 33 27.23 1.43 13.40
CA LEU A 33 27.75 1.69 14.73
C LEU A 33 29.23 2.00 14.64
N ARG A 34 29.64 3.16 15.14
CA ARG A 34 31.04 3.50 15.36
C ARG A 34 31.22 4.20 16.70
N ARG A 35 32.46 4.37 17.15
CA ARG A 35 32.73 5.05 18.41
C ARG A 35 32.09 6.45 18.42
N GLN A 36 31.30 6.72 19.46
CA GLN A 36 30.60 8.00 19.71
C GLN A 36 29.52 8.39 18.68
N ARG A 37 29.20 7.52 17.70
CA ARG A 37 28.24 7.83 16.63
C ARG A 37 27.51 6.58 16.15
N GLN A 38 26.20 6.67 16.09
CA GLN A 38 25.34 5.58 15.63
C GLN A 38 24.35 6.16 14.63
N PHE A 39 24.22 5.50 13.48
CA PHE A 39 23.24 5.84 12.48
C PHE A 39 22.23 4.72 12.39
N TYR A 40 20.97 5.05 12.50
CA TYR A 40 19.85 4.18 12.16
C TYR A 40 19.21 4.76 10.92
N PHE A 41 18.94 3.94 9.91
CA PHE A 41 18.43 4.43 8.64
C PHE A 41 17.32 3.56 8.08
N LEU A 42 16.47 4.22 7.30
CA LEU A 42 15.48 3.63 6.43
C LEU A 42 15.65 4.21 5.04
N ASN A 43 15.98 3.34 4.10
CA ASN A 43 16.18 3.70 2.71
C ASN A 43 15.04 3.15 1.87
N PHE A 44 14.60 3.94 0.91
CA PHE A 44 13.62 3.57 -0.09
C PHE A 44 14.13 3.96 -1.47
N GLN A 45 14.27 2.97 -2.36
CA GLN A 45 14.42 3.22 -3.79
C GLN A 45 13.06 3.67 -4.35
N ALA A 46 12.69 4.92 -4.05
CA ALA A 46 11.35 5.44 -4.25
C ALA A 46 10.87 5.34 -5.71
N LEU A 47 11.78 5.67 -6.63
CA LEU A 47 11.58 5.55 -8.07
C LEU A 47 12.86 5.01 -8.73
N PRO A 48 12.82 4.55 -10.00
CA PRO A 48 14.01 4.07 -10.71
C PRO A 48 15.15 5.09 -10.81
N PHE A 49 14.88 6.37 -10.56
CA PHE A 49 15.85 7.45 -10.58
C PHE A 49 16.01 8.18 -9.24
N LEU A 50 15.25 7.82 -8.20
CA LEU A 50 15.24 8.51 -6.91
C LEU A 50 15.43 7.52 -5.76
N GLU A 51 16.56 7.62 -5.07
CA GLU A 51 16.78 6.96 -3.78
C GLU A 51 16.61 8.00 -2.65
N THR A 52 15.88 7.60 -1.60
CA THR A 52 15.55 8.45 -0.45
C THR A 52 15.98 7.73 0.82
N THR A 53 16.73 8.39 1.69
CA THR A 53 17.18 7.82 2.96
C THR A 53 16.76 8.70 4.12
N PHE A 54 15.99 8.14 5.05
CA PHE A 54 15.75 8.73 6.35
C PHE A 54 16.78 8.22 7.33
N ARG A 55 17.43 9.11 8.05
CA ARG A 55 18.48 8.77 9.01
C ARG A 55 18.18 9.39 10.37
N PHE A 56 18.33 8.59 11.40
CA PHE A 56 18.43 9.02 12.79
C PHE A 56 19.87 8.83 13.25
N ALA A 57 20.50 9.91 13.70
CA ALA A 57 21.89 9.91 14.14
C ALA A 57 21.96 10.18 15.64
N GLU A 58 22.51 9.25 16.41
CA GLU A 58 22.95 9.50 17.78
C GLU A 58 24.43 9.82 17.77
N ARG A 59 24.82 10.94 18.38
CA ARG A 59 26.22 11.36 18.43
C ARG A 59 26.58 11.97 19.78
N LEU A 60 27.87 11.96 20.12
CA LEU A 60 28.37 12.75 21.25
C LEU A 60 27.91 14.21 21.15
N ASN A 61 27.48 14.78 22.27
CA ASN A 61 27.17 16.19 22.35
C ASN A 61 28.47 17.00 22.15
N GLY A 62 28.63 17.55 20.94
CA GLY A 62 29.78 18.38 20.58
C GLY A 62 29.84 19.72 21.31
N THR A 63 28.79 20.18 21.99
CA THR A 63 28.83 21.44 22.76
C THR A 63 29.38 21.21 24.15
N THR A 64 28.92 20.15 24.83
CA THR A 64 29.28 19.84 26.22
C THR A 64 30.43 18.85 26.34
N GLY A 65 30.72 18.08 25.28
CA GLY A 65 31.65 16.95 25.31
C GLY A 65 31.18 15.76 26.15
N ARG A 66 29.93 15.78 26.65
CA ARG A 66 29.33 14.75 27.51
C ARG A 66 27.88 14.48 27.11
N GLY A 67 27.47 13.21 27.20
CA GLY A 67 26.13 12.77 26.79
C GLY A 67 25.96 12.71 25.26
N THR A 68 24.76 12.33 24.82
CA THR A 68 24.42 12.17 23.40
C THR A 68 23.42 13.24 22.95
N THR A 69 23.49 13.61 21.68
CA THR A 69 22.52 14.43 20.97
C THR A 69 22.02 13.66 19.76
N ASN A 70 20.75 13.83 19.44
CA ASN A 70 20.08 13.13 18.35
C ASN A 70 19.83 14.09 17.20
N ASP A 71 19.93 13.61 15.98
CA ASP A 71 19.65 14.37 14.75
C ASP A 71 18.85 13.50 13.77
N ARG A 72 17.96 14.13 13.01
CA ARG A 72 17.12 13.47 12.01
C ARG A 72 17.42 14.10 10.66
N GLY A 73 17.76 13.27 9.68
CA GLY A 73 18.14 13.71 8.34
C GLY A 73 17.32 13.02 7.26
N LEU A 74 17.02 13.74 6.18
CA LEU A 74 16.54 13.19 4.93
C LEU A 74 17.59 13.39 3.83
N ASP A 75 18.02 12.30 3.21
CA ASP A 75 18.92 12.32 2.06
C ASP A 75 18.14 11.99 0.79
N LEU A 76 18.48 12.68 -0.31
CA LEU A 76 17.95 12.44 -1.64
C LEU A 76 19.11 12.16 -2.60
N LYS A 77 18.94 11.16 -3.47
CA LYS A 77 19.92 10.81 -4.51
C LYS A 77 19.19 10.59 -5.82
N LEU A 78 19.56 11.36 -6.83
CA LEU A 78 18.96 11.37 -8.16
C LEU A 78 19.92 10.76 -9.17
N ARG A 79 19.44 9.79 -9.93
CA ARG A 79 20.15 9.20 -11.06
C ARG A 79 20.02 10.13 -12.26
N LEU A 80 21.16 10.58 -12.79
CA LEU A 80 21.21 11.42 -14.00
C LEU A 80 21.46 10.56 -15.24
N LEU A 81 22.40 9.62 -15.17
CA LEU A 81 22.74 8.70 -16.27
C LEU A 81 22.86 7.27 -15.76
N ARG A 82 22.33 6.32 -16.53
CA ARG A 82 22.64 4.90 -16.37
C ARG A 82 24.00 4.63 -17.00
N GLU A 83 24.74 3.69 -16.41
CA GLU A 83 25.98 3.21 -17.03
C GLU A 83 25.66 2.55 -18.38
N SER A 84 26.50 2.83 -19.36
CA SER A 84 26.56 2.11 -20.64
C SER A 84 27.96 1.55 -20.84
N ASP A 85 28.25 0.93 -21.98
CA ASP A 85 29.61 0.47 -22.28
C ASP A 85 30.63 1.61 -22.30
N TRP A 86 30.20 2.82 -22.68
CA TRP A 86 31.06 4.00 -22.86
C TRP A 86 30.95 5.03 -21.75
N LEU A 87 29.76 5.23 -21.19
CA LEU A 87 29.50 6.27 -20.19
C LEU A 87 29.45 5.69 -18.78
N PRO A 88 30.00 6.37 -17.77
CA PRO A 88 29.78 6.01 -16.38
C PRO A 88 28.33 6.30 -15.97
N ALA A 89 27.83 5.60 -14.96
CA ALA A 89 26.63 6.05 -14.26
C ALA A 89 26.92 7.40 -13.60
N LEU A 90 25.94 8.31 -13.61
CA LEU A 90 26.06 9.62 -13.00
C LEU A 90 24.90 9.84 -12.03
N ALA A 91 25.23 10.35 -10.84
CA ALA A 91 24.24 10.71 -9.83
C ALA A 91 24.57 12.06 -9.19
N VAL A 92 23.51 12.74 -8.76
CA VAL A 92 23.60 13.91 -7.89
C VAL A 92 22.86 13.59 -6.60
N GLY A 93 23.39 14.03 -5.47
CA GLY A 93 22.69 13.82 -4.21
C GLY A 93 22.87 14.94 -3.22
N MET A 94 21.95 14.96 -2.27
CA MET A 94 21.83 15.94 -1.20
C MET A 94 21.63 15.17 0.09
N GLN A 95 22.53 15.34 1.03
CA GLN A 95 22.46 14.76 2.36
C GLN A 95 21.88 15.79 3.32
N ASP A 96 20.98 15.34 4.21
CA ASP A 96 20.40 16.18 5.28
C ASP A 96 19.63 17.41 4.73
N VAL A 97 18.75 17.17 3.75
CA VAL A 97 17.84 18.15 3.13
C VAL A 97 16.78 18.65 4.13
N ILE A 98 16.37 17.78 5.05
CA ILE A 98 15.49 18.09 6.18
C ILE A 98 16.22 17.61 7.43
N GLY A 99 16.56 18.53 8.35
CA GLY A 99 17.31 18.20 9.56
C GLY A 99 18.00 19.43 10.17
N THR A 100 18.98 19.20 11.04
CA THR A 100 19.74 20.30 11.68
C THR A 100 20.84 20.87 10.78
N GLY A 101 21.14 20.20 9.65
CA GLY A 101 22.16 20.60 8.68
C GLY A 101 23.58 20.17 9.06
N ILE A 102 23.75 19.41 10.15
CA ILE A 102 25.07 18.95 10.62
C ILE A 102 25.70 17.96 9.65
N TYR A 103 24.90 17.11 9.02
CA TYR A 103 25.36 16.18 7.99
C TYR A 103 25.14 16.74 6.57
N GLY A 104 24.76 18.02 6.46
CA GLY A 104 24.42 18.71 5.22
C GLY A 104 25.55 18.70 4.19
N GLY A 105 25.31 18.13 3.01
CA GLY A 105 26.27 18.14 1.92
C GLY A 105 25.66 17.74 0.58
N GLU A 106 26.18 18.32 -0.49
CA GLU A 106 25.79 17.99 -1.86
C GLU A 106 26.93 17.31 -2.59
N TYR A 107 26.62 16.46 -3.56
CA TYR A 107 27.63 15.80 -4.36
C TYR A 107 27.15 15.50 -5.77
N VAL A 108 28.12 15.43 -6.68
CA VAL A 108 28.00 14.79 -7.99
C VAL A 108 29.00 13.64 -8.01
N VAL A 109 28.58 12.48 -8.50
CA VAL A 109 29.43 11.28 -8.51
C VAL A 109 29.21 10.47 -9.78
N ALA A 110 30.31 10.01 -10.35
CA ALA A 110 30.33 9.06 -11.45
C ALA A 110 30.81 7.69 -10.96
N SER A 111 30.18 6.61 -11.44
CA SER A 111 30.63 5.23 -11.17
C SER A 111 30.71 4.40 -12.42
N LYS A 112 31.74 3.56 -12.53
CA LYS A 112 31.99 2.69 -13.68
C LYS A 112 32.50 1.33 -13.22
N ARG A 113 31.94 0.26 -13.79
CA ARG A 113 32.28 -1.12 -13.47
C ARG A 113 33.16 -1.70 -14.57
N PHE A 114 34.22 -2.39 -14.15
CA PHE A 114 35.16 -3.10 -15.00
C PHE A 114 35.41 -4.49 -14.40
N GLY A 115 34.74 -5.51 -14.94
CA GLY A 115 34.79 -6.87 -14.40
C GLY A 115 34.38 -6.90 -12.92
N ALA A 116 35.30 -7.31 -12.05
CA ALA A 116 35.09 -7.43 -10.61
C ALA A 116 35.21 -6.09 -9.83
N PHE A 117 35.62 -5.00 -10.49
CA PHE A 117 35.86 -3.70 -9.86
C PHE A 117 34.76 -2.70 -10.18
N ASP A 118 34.34 -1.91 -9.20
CA ASP A 118 33.42 -0.79 -9.33
C ASP A 118 34.11 0.48 -8.80
N LEU A 119 34.46 1.38 -9.72
CA LEU A 119 35.18 2.62 -9.43
C LEU A 119 34.18 3.76 -9.28
N SER A 120 34.40 4.63 -8.28
CA SER A 120 33.62 5.84 -8.07
C SER A 120 34.50 7.06 -7.89
N LEU A 121 34.16 8.15 -8.57
CA LEU A 121 34.82 9.45 -8.45
C LEU A 121 33.74 10.52 -8.32
N GLY A 122 33.85 11.34 -7.28
CA GLY A 122 32.87 12.39 -7.02
C GLY A 122 33.46 13.68 -6.50
N TRP A 123 32.59 14.68 -6.46
CA TRP A 123 32.90 16.03 -5.99
C TRP A 123 31.87 16.43 -4.94
N GLY A 124 32.34 16.90 -3.79
CA GLY A 124 31.51 17.23 -2.63
C GLY A 124 31.52 18.71 -2.26
N TRP A 125 30.36 19.17 -1.79
CA TRP A 125 30.12 20.45 -1.12
C TRP A 125 29.64 20.20 0.31
N GLY A 126 29.71 21.22 1.17
CA GLY A 126 29.32 21.10 2.58
C GLY A 126 30.14 20.03 3.31
N ARG A 127 29.47 19.11 4.01
CA ARG A 127 30.09 18.01 4.76
C ARG A 127 31.09 17.21 3.92
N LEU A 128 30.65 16.78 2.73
CA LEU A 128 31.42 15.95 1.80
C LEU A 128 32.58 16.72 1.12
N GLY A 129 32.55 18.05 1.19
CA GLY A 129 33.59 18.93 0.66
C GLY A 129 34.52 19.53 1.72
N SER A 130 34.40 19.12 2.98
CA SER A 130 35.00 19.85 4.11
C SER A 130 36.53 19.78 4.18
N ALA A 131 37.17 18.91 3.40
CA ALA A 131 38.62 18.95 3.19
C ALA A 131 39.08 20.24 2.49
N GLY A 132 38.23 20.84 1.66
CA GLY A 132 38.49 22.13 1.03
C GLY A 132 39.72 22.16 0.12
N ASP A 133 40.00 21.05 -0.57
CA ASP A 133 41.17 20.89 -1.44
C ASP A 133 41.09 21.79 -2.69
N VAL A 134 39.88 22.16 -3.13
CA VAL A 134 39.65 22.94 -4.35
C VAL A 134 38.62 24.05 -4.10
N ARG A 135 38.87 25.25 -4.66
CA ARG A 135 37.87 26.35 -4.66
C ARG A 135 36.65 25.93 -5.48
N ASN A 136 35.46 26.28 -5.02
CA ASN A 136 34.22 25.96 -5.74
C ASN A 136 34.28 26.45 -7.20
N PRO A 137 34.27 25.54 -8.19
CA PRO A 137 34.37 25.93 -9.60
C PRO A 137 33.18 26.78 -10.04
N LEU A 138 32.00 26.61 -9.42
CA LEU A 138 30.83 27.43 -9.71
C LEU A 138 31.00 28.89 -9.25
N GLY A 139 31.94 29.15 -8.33
CA GLY A 139 32.34 30.50 -7.94
C GLY A 139 32.95 31.31 -9.09
N LEU A 140 33.48 30.64 -10.13
CA LEU A 140 33.96 31.29 -11.35
C LEU A 140 32.81 31.88 -12.19
N ALA A 141 31.64 31.24 -12.15
CA ALA A 141 30.46 31.71 -12.87
C ALA A 141 29.71 32.81 -12.10
N SER A 142 29.67 32.73 -10.77
CA SER A 142 29.07 33.76 -9.93
C SER A 142 29.58 33.69 -8.48
N ALA A 143 29.89 34.85 -7.90
CA ALA A 143 30.25 34.99 -6.49
C ALA A 143 29.12 34.51 -5.54
N TRP A 144 27.89 34.37 -6.02
CA TRP A 144 26.80 33.73 -5.28
C TRP A 144 27.22 32.35 -4.76
N PHE A 145 27.94 31.57 -5.56
CA PHE A 145 28.37 30.21 -5.19
C PHE A 145 29.51 30.13 -4.17
N ASP A 146 30.21 31.23 -3.92
CA ASP A 146 31.31 31.27 -2.95
C ASP A 146 30.82 31.32 -1.49
N THR A 147 29.59 31.78 -1.25
CA THR A 147 29.05 31.96 0.10
C THR A 147 27.91 30.97 0.37
N ARG A 148 28.02 30.19 1.46
CA ARG A 148 26.95 29.32 1.95
C ARG A 148 26.29 29.97 3.19
N PRO A 149 25.01 30.39 3.12
CA PRO A 149 24.23 30.81 4.29
C PRO A 149 24.19 29.69 5.32
N ARG A 150 24.35 30.02 6.60
CA ARG A 150 24.35 29.05 7.70
C ARG A 150 23.09 29.21 8.54
N LEU A 151 22.18 28.25 8.42
CA LEU A 151 21.03 28.08 9.31
C LEU A 151 21.18 26.73 10.01
N VAL A 152 21.73 26.76 11.23
CA VAL A 152 21.62 25.62 12.15
C VAL A 152 20.36 25.88 12.96
N GLY A 153 19.28 25.18 12.64
CA GLY A 153 17.96 25.35 13.27
C GLY A 153 17.58 24.21 14.23
N GLU A 154 16.36 24.26 14.76
CA GLU A 154 15.74 23.11 15.39
C GLU A 154 15.49 22.01 14.33
N GLY A 155 15.78 20.75 14.67
CA GLY A 155 15.66 19.63 13.74
C GLY A 155 14.25 19.49 13.13
N GLY A 156 14.16 18.98 11.90
CA GLY A 156 12.87 18.75 11.22
C GLY A 156 12.29 19.93 10.45
N THR A 157 13.07 21.00 10.26
CA THR A 157 12.74 22.12 9.34
C THR A 157 13.27 21.85 7.93
N LEU A 158 12.58 22.38 6.90
CA LEU A 158 13.06 22.34 5.52
C LEU A 158 14.29 23.25 5.39
N ASN A 159 15.42 22.71 4.96
CA ASN A 159 16.60 23.51 4.72
C ASN A 159 16.40 24.31 3.42
N THR A 160 16.10 25.60 3.55
CA THR A 160 15.64 26.46 2.44
C THR A 160 16.76 27.16 1.66
N PHE A 161 18.05 26.81 1.88
CA PHE A 161 19.19 27.45 1.19
C PHE A 161 20.39 26.49 1.01
N PRO A 162 21.37 26.79 0.14
CA PRO A 162 21.29 26.85 -1.30
C PRO A 162 22.35 25.89 -1.89
N TYR A 163 21.88 24.84 -2.54
CA TYR A 163 22.70 23.70 -2.97
C TYR A 163 23.92 24.11 -3.81
N PHE A 164 25.02 23.38 -3.66
CA PHE A 164 26.29 23.59 -4.41
C PHE A 164 27.00 24.92 -4.12
N ARG A 165 26.80 25.48 -2.92
CA ARG A 165 27.43 26.73 -2.47
C ARG A 165 28.44 26.53 -1.33
N GLY A 166 29.38 27.46 -1.25
CA GLY A 166 30.50 27.51 -0.30
C GLY A 166 31.84 27.48 -1.03
N ARG A 167 32.80 28.31 -0.59
CA ARG A 167 34.10 28.53 -1.26
C ARG A 167 34.99 27.28 -1.33
N ALA A 168 34.87 26.37 -0.37
CA ALA A 168 35.72 25.19 -0.23
C ALA A 168 34.96 23.92 -0.62
N THR A 169 35.53 23.14 -1.53
CA THR A 169 35.00 21.86 -2.01
C THR A 169 36.11 20.80 -2.00
N ALA A 170 35.75 19.53 -2.12
CA ALA A 170 36.74 18.46 -2.19
C ALA A 170 36.28 17.34 -3.13
N PRO A 171 37.18 16.73 -3.91
CA PRO A 171 36.87 15.47 -4.53
C PRO A 171 36.78 14.36 -3.46
N PHE A 172 36.17 13.24 -3.83
CA PHE A 172 36.24 11.97 -3.11
C PHE A 172 36.27 10.83 -4.13
N ALA A 173 36.81 9.67 -3.75
CA ALA A 173 36.94 8.54 -4.66
C ALA A 173 36.88 7.22 -3.91
N GLY A 174 36.64 6.13 -4.64
CA GLY A 174 36.83 4.80 -4.07
C GLY A 174 36.66 3.68 -5.08
N VAL A 175 37.07 2.50 -4.66
CA VAL A 175 36.98 1.26 -5.41
C VAL A 175 36.31 0.21 -4.54
N GLU A 176 35.37 -0.52 -5.14
CA GLU A 176 34.83 -1.75 -4.60
C GLU A 176 35.29 -2.91 -5.48
N TRP A 177 35.81 -3.96 -4.86
CA TRP A 177 36.16 -5.20 -5.53
C TRP A 177 35.27 -6.32 -5.00
N SER A 178 34.55 -7.01 -5.89
CA SER A 178 33.83 -8.23 -5.52
C SER A 178 34.76 -9.43 -5.58
N ALA A 179 34.99 -10.03 -4.42
CA ALA A 179 35.81 -11.21 -4.32
C ALA A 179 35.10 -12.40 -4.98
N PRO A 180 35.84 -13.29 -5.66
CA PRO A 180 35.31 -14.59 -6.06
C PRO A 180 34.80 -15.39 -4.85
N ALA A 181 33.91 -16.35 -5.09
CA ALA A 181 33.47 -17.28 -4.06
C ALA A 181 34.69 -18.01 -3.44
N ILE A 182 34.77 -17.97 -2.11
CA ILE A 182 35.89 -18.58 -1.37
C ILE A 182 35.41 -19.89 -0.76
N PRO A 183 36.00 -21.05 -1.09
CA PRO A 183 35.66 -22.31 -0.43
C PRO A 183 36.01 -22.26 1.06
N THR A 184 35.05 -22.61 1.93
CA THR A 184 35.28 -22.72 3.38
C THR A 184 34.79 -24.08 3.89
N PRO A 185 35.20 -24.52 5.10
CA PRO A 185 34.70 -25.77 5.70
C PRO A 185 33.18 -25.83 5.90
N TRP A 186 32.47 -24.70 5.80
CA TRP A 186 31.01 -24.60 5.99
C TRP A 186 30.25 -24.28 4.70
N GLY A 187 30.91 -24.34 3.54
CA GLY A 187 30.34 -24.01 2.23
C GLY A 187 31.10 -22.89 1.52
N GLU A 188 30.64 -22.52 0.32
CA GLU A 188 31.23 -21.42 -0.43
C GLU A 188 30.79 -20.07 0.16
N LEU A 189 31.78 -19.24 0.52
CA LEU A 189 31.56 -17.86 0.94
C LEU A 189 31.45 -16.97 -0.31
N ASP A 190 30.23 -16.73 -0.76
CA ASP A 190 29.92 -15.80 -1.85
C ASP A 190 29.44 -14.44 -1.30
N GLY A 191 29.48 -13.41 -2.16
CA GLY A 191 28.96 -12.07 -1.87
C GLY A 191 29.90 -11.18 -1.04
N LEU A 192 31.16 -11.58 -0.85
CA LEU A 192 32.18 -10.79 -0.15
C LEU A 192 32.74 -9.68 -1.05
N ARG A 193 32.94 -8.49 -0.47
CA ARG A 193 33.47 -7.32 -1.16
C ARG A 193 34.47 -6.57 -0.32
N VAL A 194 35.52 -6.08 -0.97
CA VAL A 194 36.52 -5.21 -0.38
C VAL A 194 36.28 -3.79 -0.87
N LYS A 195 36.24 -2.83 0.06
CA LYS A 195 36.05 -1.41 -0.23
C LYS A 195 37.28 -0.63 0.21
N LEU A 196 37.77 0.24 -0.68
CA LEU A 196 38.77 1.25 -0.37
C LEU A 196 38.23 2.61 -0.79
N GLU A 197 38.32 3.59 0.10
CA GLU A 197 37.67 4.88 -0.04
C GLU A 197 38.64 6.01 0.35
N TRP A 198 38.62 7.10 -0.40
CA TRP A 198 39.28 8.35 -0.10
C TRP A 198 38.22 9.45 0.13
N SER A 199 38.18 9.97 1.34
CA SER A 199 37.14 10.88 1.82
C SER A 199 37.47 12.35 1.56
N GLY A 200 36.47 13.08 1.05
CA GLY A 200 36.45 14.54 0.97
C GLY A 200 36.11 15.22 2.31
N ASP A 201 35.82 14.43 3.34
CA ASP A 201 35.37 14.90 4.65
C ASP A 201 36.51 14.89 5.70
N ARG A 202 36.68 15.99 6.44
CA ARG A 202 37.63 16.11 7.57
C ARG A 202 36.96 16.09 8.95
N LEU A 203 35.67 15.77 9.02
CA LEU A 203 34.88 15.75 10.25
C LEU A 203 34.80 17.13 10.95
N ARG A 204 34.91 18.23 10.18
CA ARG A 204 35.05 19.60 10.71
C ARG A 204 33.90 19.99 11.66
N ASP A 205 32.67 19.71 11.26
CA ASP A 205 31.47 20.11 12.01
C ASP A 205 31.23 19.26 13.28
N GLU A 206 31.99 18.18 13.43
CA GLU A 206 31.92 17.26 14.58
C GLU A 206 32.95 17.62 15.68
N ARG A 207 33.78 18.65 15.48
CA ARG A 207 34.86 19.10 16.41
C ARG A 207 34.40 20.06 17.50
N GLY A 208 33.09 20.14 17.72
CA GLY A 208 32.46 21.06 18.67
C GLY A 208 31.90 22.28 17.98
N GLY A 209 30.62 22.57 18.29
CA GLY A 209 29.81 23.55 17.57
C GLY A 209 30.56 24.85 17.30
N TRP A 210 30.44 25.39 16.09
CA TRP A 210 31.19 26.59 15.72
C TRP A 210 30.58 27.87 16.32
N PRO A 211 31.41 28.79 16.89
CA PRO A 211 32.86 28.66 17.00
C PRO A 211 33.23 27.64 18.09
N ALA A 212 34.15 26.71 17.79
CA ALA A 212 34.58 25.67 18.71
C ALA A 212 35.18 26.33 19.96
N ARG A 213 34.39 26.43 21.04
CA ARG A 213 34.80 27.10 22.29
C ARG A 213 35.64 26.21 23.19
N THR A 214 35.86 24.96 22.82
CA THR A 214 36.59 23.97 23.63
C THR A 214 37.70 23.32 22.80
N THR A 215 38.94 23.40 23.30
CA THR A 215 40.17 22.95 22.64
C THR A 215 40.47 21.46 22.81
N GLY A 216 39.48 20.64 23.19
CA GLY A 216 39.68 19.23 23.56
C GLY A 216 38.73 18.22 22.91
N LEU A 217 37.85 18.63 22.00
CA LEU A 217 36.89 17.72 21.38
C LEU A 217 37.53 16.91 20.24
N ARG A 218 37.35 15.58 20.31
CA ARG A 218 37.86 14.60 19.34
C ARG A 218 36.93 14.52 18.13
N GLY A 219 37.48 14.73 16.94
CA GLY A 219 36.76 14.72 15.66
C GLY A 219 37.67 15.01 14.46
N VAL A 220 38.92 14.56 14.51
CA VAL A 220 39.88 14.76 13.41
C VAL A 220 40.00 13.46 12.64
N ALA A 221 39.69 13.47 11.34
CA ALA A 221 40.09 12.39 10.46
C ALA A 221 41.62 12.34 10.43
N ARG A 222 42.22 11.33 11.08
CA ARG A 222 43.69 11.14 11.12
C ARG A 222 44.22 10.68 9.77
N ALA A 223 43.39 9.93 9.04
CA ALA A 223 43.60 9.56 7.66
C ALA A 223 42.31 9.87 6.89
N ARG A 224 42.46 10.17 5.60
CA ARG A 224 41.33 10.32 4.66
C ARG A 224 41.01 9.01 3.95
N VAL A 225 41.80 7.97 4.18
CA VAL A 225 41.63 6.66 3.56
C VAL A 225 40.88 5.76 4.53
N ASN A 226 39.81 5.15 4.03
CA ASN A 226 38.98 4.18 4.73
C ASN A 226 39.03 2.85 3.97
N ALA A 227 39.04 1.75 4.70
CA ALA A 227 39.05 0.42 4.13
C ALA A 227 38.06 -0.49 4.86
N GLY A 228 37.42 -1.41 4.16
CA GLY A 228 36.43 -2.28 4.79
C GLY A 228 36.04 -3.49 3.97
N LEU A 229 35.35 -4.40 4.63
CA LEU A 229 34.73 -5.58 4.07
C LEU A 229 33.21 -5.41 4.14
N ALA A 230 32.51 -5.81 3.08
CA ALA A 230 31.06 -5.95 3.06
C ALA A 230 30.71 -7.35 2.60
N TRP A 231 29.70 -7.95 3.21
CA TRP A 231 29.24 -9.29 2.91
C TRP A 231 27.72 -9.30 2.74
N GLN A 232 27.28 -9.78 1.59
CA GLN A 232 25.88 -9.92 1.24
C GLN A 232 25.63 -11.39 0.86
N PRO A 233 25.29 -12.27 1.82
CA PRO A 233 25.08 -13.70 1.54
C PRO A 233 23.79 -13.99 0.75
N ASN A 234 22.84 -13.05 0.74
CA ASN A 234 21.55 -13.16 0.06
C ASN A 234 20.99 -11.77 -0.23
N ASP A 235 19.81 -11.68 -0.83
CA ASP A 235 19.26 -10.38 -1.26
C ASP A 235 18.74 -9.49 -0.13
N TRP A 236 18.48 -10.07 1.05
CA TRP A 236 17.88 -9.37 2.18
C TRP A 236 18.87 -8.99 3.30
N LEU A 237 20.04 -9.63 3.43
CA LEU A 237 21.03 -9.34 4.48
C LEU A 237 22.28 -8.65 3.93
N ASP A 238 22.72 -7.58 4.56
CA ASP A 238 23.98 -6.90 4.25
C ASP A 238 24.71 -6.52 5.54
N LEU A 239 25.95 -7.00 5.65
CA LEU A 239 26.85 -6.84 6.78
C LEU A 239 28.12 -6.11 6.34
N GLY A 240 28.67 -5.25 7.20
CA GLY A 240 29.92 -4.56 6.92
C GLY A 240 30.77 -4.30 8.15
N VAL A 241 32.09 -4.37 7.97
CA VAL A 241 33.09 -3.95 8.95
C VAL A 241 34.12 -3.09 8.25
N SER A 242 34.41 -1.91 8.79
CA SER A 242 35.31 -0.95 8.14
C SER A 242 36.17 -0.22 9.16
N PHE A 243 37.42 0.05 8.79
CA PHE A 243 38.31 0.96 9.51
C PHE A 243 38.26 2.32 8.84
N VAL A 244 37.77 3.32 9.58
CA VAL A 244 37.48 4.66 9.05
C VAL A 244 38.26 5.73 9.80
N ASN A 245 38.59 6.81 9.08
CA ASN A 245 39.17 8.04 9.60
C ASN A 245 40.51 7.84 10.33
N GLY A 246 41.19 6.71 10.07
CA GLY A 246 42.46 6.31 10.67
C GLY A 246 42.40 5.94 12.16
N SER A 247 41.21 5.76 12.74
CA SER A 247 41.11 5.48 14.19
C SER A 247 39.85 4.80 14.70
N ASP A 248 38.82 4.65 13.86
CA ASP A 248 37.52 4.12 14.29
C ASP A 248 37.19 2.83 13.53
N LEU A 249 36.66 1.85 14.26
CA LEU A 249 35.98 0.70 13.67
C LEU A 249 34.50 1.06 13.47
N LEU A 250 33.97 0.72 12.30
CA LEU A 250 32.57 0.87 11.93
C LEU A 250 32.00 -0.50 11.61
N VAL A 251 30.88 -0.84 12.25
CA VAL A 251 30.11 -2.05 11.97
C VAL A 251 28.76 -1.67 11.41
N ARG A 252 28.32 -2.33 10.34
CA ARG A 252 27.05 -2.09 9.67
C ARG A 252 26.25 -3.38 9.55
N LEU A 253 24.95 -3.26 9.78
CA LEU A 253 23.95 -4.29 9.54
C LEU A 253 22.74 -3.65 8.87
N SER A 254 22.24 -4.25 7.80
CA SER A 254 20.98 -3.84 7.18
C SER A 254 20.19 -5.03 6.64
N LEU A 255 18.87 -4.91 6.74
CA LEU A 255 17.89 -5.82 6.18
C LEU A 255 17.16 -5.14 5.02
N ARG A 256 16.88 -5.88 3.95
CA ARG A 256 16.20 -5.37 2.75
C ARG A 256 14.94 -6.17 2.44
N LEU A 257 13.98 -5.49 1.84
CA LEU A 257 12.75 -6.04 1.30
C LEU A 257 12.55 -5.47 -0.10
N ASP A 258 12.48 -6.34 -1.10
CA ASP A 258 12.02 -5.99 -2.44
C ASP A 258 10.50 -6.20 -2.49
N PRO A 259 9.68 -5.14 -2.61
CA PRO A 259 8.23 -5.28 -2.67
C PRO A 259 7.72 -5.99 -3.92
N ASP A 260 8.47 -6.02 -5.02
CA ASP A 260 8.08 -6.74 -6.25
C ASP A 260 8.44 -8.24 -6.14
N HIS A 261 9.44 -8.57 -5.32
CA HIS A 261 9.87 -9.94 -5.02
C HIS A 261 9.86 -10.21 -3.50
N PRO A 262 8.69 -10.17 -2.84
CA PRO A 262 8.62 -10.48 -1.42
C PRO A 262 9.04 -11.94 -1.18
N PRO A 263 9.56 -12.28 0.02
CA PRO A 263 9.97 -13.65 0.33
C PRO A 263 8.88 -14.67 -0.03
N GLU A 264 9.25 -15.71 -0.78
CA GLU A 264 8.32 -16.75 -1.19
C GLU A 264 7.92 -17.60 0.01
N VAL A 265 6.73 -17.37 0.55
CA VAL A 265 6.11 -18.29 1.50
C VAL A 265 5.21 -19.24 0.73
N PRO A 266 5.39 -20.57 0.84
CA PRO A 266 4.56 -21.55 0.15
C PRO A 266 3.08 -21.28 0.41
N ARG A 267 2.32 -21.03 -0.65
CA ARG A 267 0.87 -20.79 -0.57
C ARG A 267 0.13 -22.10 -0.81
N ARG A 268 -0.95 -22.32 -0.08
CA ARG A 268 -1.86 -23.44 -0.39
C ARG A 268 -2.48 -23.20 -1.78
N PRO A 269 -2.46 -24.18 -2.69
CA PRO A 269 -3.12 -24.04 -3.98
C PRO A 269 -4.63 -23.81 -3.80
N PRO A 270 -5.32 -23.20 -4.79
CA PRO A 270 -6.78 -23.24 -4.81
C PRO A 270 -7.29 -24.67 -4.78
N PRO A 271 -8.52 -24.90 -4.27
CA PRO A 271 -9.24 -26.15 -4.55
C PRO A 271 -9.28 -26.42 -6.06
N GLU A 272 -9.20 -27.68 -6.47
CA GLU A 272 -9.43 -28.04 -7.87
C GLU A 272 -10.81 -27.57 -8.33
N MET A 273 -10.96 -27.29 -9.62
CA MET A 273 -12.25 -26.91 -10.21
C MET A 273 -13.04 -28.20 -10.47
N PRO A 274 -14.18 -28.42 -9.79
CA PRO A 274 -14.99 -29.61 -10.03
C PRO A 274 -15.57 -29.59 -11.46
N PRO A 275 -15.90 -30.77 -12.04
CA PRO A 275 -16.59 -30.81 -13.32
C PRO A 275 -17.95 -30.12 -13.21
N ARG A 276 -18.41 -29.54 -14.33
CA ARG A 276 -19.75 -28.98 -14.44
C ARG A 276 -20.79 -30.11 -14.26
N PRO A 277 -21.86 -29.91 -13.48
CA PRO A 277 -22.98 -30.84 -13.45
C PRO A 277 -23.53 -31.09 -14.85
N GLU A 278 -23.89 -32.33 -15.18
CA GLU A 278 -24.55 -32.62 -16.46
C GLU A 278 -25.97 -32.05 -16.46
N SER A 279 -26.43 -31.54 -17.61
CA SER A 279 -27.81 -31.06 -17.74
C SER A 279 -28.78 -32.22 -17.52
N LEU A 280 -29.71 -32.06 -16.56
CA LEU A 280 -30.79 -33.03 -16.34
C LEU A 280 -31.84 -33.00 -17.47
N VAL A 281 -31.74 -32.06 -18.42
CA VAL A 281 -32.52 -32.07 -19.65
C VAL A 281 -32.14 -33.30 -20.45
N ALA A 282 -33.03 -34.29 -20.38
CA ALA A 282 -32.90 -35.58 -21.04
C ALA A 282 -32.50 -35.39 -22.51
N ARG A 283 -31.30 -35.85 -22.86
CA ARG A 283 -31.03 -36.21 -24.26
C ARG A 283 -32.03 -37.30 -24.61
N PRO A 284 -32.83 -37.19 -25.69
CA PRO A 284 -33.61 -38.32 -26.16
C PRO A 284 -32.62 -39.46 -26.43
N SER A 285 -32.79 -40.54 -25.69
CA SER A 285 -31.95 -41.73 -25.75
C SER A 285 -31.82 -42.18 -27.20
N ALA A 286 -30.59 -42.27 -27.68
CA ALA A 286 -30.30 -42.87 -28.97
C ALA A 286 -30.82 -44.33 -28.96
N VAL A 287 -31.76 -44.56 -29.87
CA VAL A 287 -32.15 -45.83 -30.53
C VAL A 287 -31.59 -47.10 -29.91
N ALA A 288 -32.51 -47.91 -29.40
CA ALA A 288 -32.32 -49.30 -29.03
C ALA A 288 -31.67 -50.12 -30.17
N ALA A 289 -30.48 -50.67 -29.90
CA ALA A 289 -29.98 -51.82 -30.64
C ALA A 289 -30.46 -53.10 -29.95
N ARG A 290 -31.19 -53.94 -30.69
CA ARG A 290 -31.62 -55.27 -30.28
C ARG A 290 -30.43 -56.25 -30.17
N PRO A 291 -30.55 -57.30 -29.36
CA PRO A 291 -29.50 -58.30 -29.16
C PRO A 291 -29.63 -59.44 -30.18
N ASP A 292 -28.50 -60.03 -30.59
CA ASP A 292 -28.43 -61.40 -31.10
C ASP A 292 -27.08 -62.07 -30.73
N ALA A 293 -27.13 -63.40 -30.69
CA ALA A 293 -26.36 -64.33 -29.85
C ALA A 293 -24.95 -64.77 -30.33
N VAL A 294 -23.99 -64.88 -29.39
CA VAL A 294 -23.24 -66.08 -28.85
C VAL A 294 -22.81 -67.23 -29.81
N PRO A 295 -21.75 -68.08 -29.58
CA PRO A 295 -20.52 -68.06 -28.72
C PRO A 295 -19.19 -68.47 -29.44
N GLY A 296 -18.04 -68.37 -28.73
CA GLY A 296 -16.81 -69.11 -29.08
C GLY A 296 -15.72 -69.13 -28.00
N ALA A 297 -15.64 -70.26 -27.28
CA ALA A 297 -14.62 -70.85 -26.40
C ALA A 297 -13.22 -70.20 -26.18
N GLY A 298 -12.72 -70.32 -24.94
CA GLY A 298 -11.28 -70.29 -24.64
C GLY A 298 -10.94 -70.09 -23.15
N ALA A 299 -10.38 -71.11 -22.52
CA ALA A 299 -10.18 -71.28 -21.08
C ALA A 299 -8.94 -70.55 -20.46
N ALA A 300 -8.97 -70.39 -19.12
CA ALA A 300 -7.99 -70.90 -18.14
C ALA A 300 -7.38 -69.90 -17.13
N GLY A 301 -7.42 -70.30 -15.83
CA GLY A 301 -6.44 -69.99 -14.75
C GLY A 301 -6.68 -68.71 -13.93
N ALA A 302 -7.14 -68.75 -12.67
CA ALA A 302 -6.37 -68.97 -11.42
C ALA A 302 -5.20 -67.95 -11.27
N THR A 303 -4.97 -67.20 -10.19
CA THR A 303 -5.28 -67.29 -8.75
C THR A 303 -4.79 -65.96 -8.11
N ALA A 304 -5.41 -65.49 -7.02
CA ALA A 304 -4.83 -64.49 -6.10
C ALA A 304 -3.67 -65.13 -5.28
N PRO A 305 -2.79 -64.42 -4.52
CA PRO A 305 -3.15 -63.36 -3.54
C PRO A 305 -2.09 -62.25 -3.25
N GLY A 306 -2.52 -61.27 -2.44
CA GLY A 306 -1.71 -60.77 -1.31
C GLY A 306 -0.65 -59.68 -1.52
N GLU A 307 -0.82 -58.59 -0.77
CA GLU A 307 0.17 -58.05 0.19
C GLU A 307 0.38 -56.52 0.17
N LEU A 308 0.56 -56.05 1.40
CA LEU A 308 0.72 -54.73 1.96
C LEU A 308 2.07 -54.07 1.54
N VAL A 309 2.19 -52.75 1.71
CA VAL A 309 3.28 -52.01 2.40
C VAL A 309 3.57 -50.62 1.77
N VAL A 310 3.28 -49.60 2.59
CA VAL A 310 4.01 -48.36 2.94
C VAL A 310 5.28 -47.96 2.14
N GLY A 311 5.25 -46.72 1.64
CA GLY A 311 6.23 -45.64 1.92
C GLY A 311 7.69 -45.79 1.49
N GLY A 312 8.17 -44.84 0.69
CA GLY A 312 9.60 -44.61 0.48
C GLY A 312 9.86 -43.36 -0.34
N TRP A 313 10.56 -42.40 0.26
CA TRP A 313 11.13 -41.22 -0.40
C TRP A 313 12.27 -41.63 -1.35
N SER A 314 12.46 -40.87 -2.43
CA SER A 314 13.76 -40.77 -3.10
C SER A 314 14.03 -39.35 -3.58
N VAL A 315 15.27 -38.93 -3.33
CA VAL A 315 15.93 -37.69 -3.81
C VAL A 315 17.04 -38.12 -4.76
N SER A 316 17.50 -37.17 -5.60
CA SER A 316 18.67 -37.17 -6.51
C SER A 316 18.30 -37.51 -7.95
N GLY A 317 18.70 -36.81 -9.01
CA GLY A 317 19.62 -35.68 -9.15
C GLY A 317 20.15 -35.64 -10.60
N VAL A 318 20.42 -34.41 -11.09
CA VAL A 318 21.40 -34.03 -12.12
C VAL A 318 21.12 -34.36 -13.61
N ALA A 319 21.32 -33.31 -14.43
CA ALA A 319 21.23 -33.17 -15.89
C ALA A 319 22.37 -33.90 -16.66
N PRO A 320 22.46 -33.87 -18.01
CA PRO A 320 22.89 -32.65 -18.75
C PRO A 320 22.34 -32.43 -20.19
N GLU A 321 22.39 -31.15 -20.59
CA GLU A 321 22.79 -30.53 -21.87
C GLU A 321 22.27 -30.91 -23.29
N ARG A 322 22.15 -29.81 -24.08
CA ARG A 322 22.29 -29.62 -25.55
C ARG A 322 21.08 -29.98 -26.43
N ALA A 323 20.69 -29.26 -27.49
CA ALA A 323 21.37 -28.27 -28.32
C ALA A 323 20.36 -27.36 -29.07
N VAL A 324 20.88 -26.23 -29.54
CA VAL A 324 20.30 -25.23 -30.47
C VAL A 324 20.28 -25.79 -31.92
N PRO A 325 19.46 -25.24 -32.83
CA PRO A 325 20.06 -24.43 -33.90
C PRO A 325 19.31 -23.12 -34.22
N ASP A 326 20.12 -22.10 -34.51
CA ASP A 326 19.82 -20.83 -35.20
C ASP A 326 19.57 -21.06 -36.70
N VAL A 327 18.60 -20.34 -37.29
CA VAL A 327 18.62 -19.66 -38.61
C VAL A 327 17.39 -18.72 -38.64
N GLY A 328 17.33 -17.47 -39.10
CA GLY A 328 18.24 -16.55 -39.77
C GLY A 328 17.47 -15.23 -40.07
N ALA A 329 18.24 -14.17 -40.27
CA ALA A 329 17.84 -12.76 -40.35
C ALA A 329 17.12 -12.32 -41.64
N PHE A 330 16.40 -11.18 -41.57
CA PHE A 330 16.27 -10.05 -42.53
C PHE A 330 15.38 -8.99 -41.83
N GLY A 331 15.55 -7.67 -41.87
CA GLY A 331 16.44 -6.76 -42.55
C GLY A 331 16.06 -5.33 -42.10
N THR A 332 17.05 -4.45 -42.12
CA THR A 332 17.09 -3.07 -41.64
C THR A 332 16.27 -2.06 -42.46
N GLY A 333 15.76 -1.01 -41.81
CA GLY A 333 15.32 0.23 -42.48
C GLY A 333 15.44 1.45 -41.56
N ARG A 334 16.39 2.35 -41.86
CA ARG A 334 16.67 3.61 -41.15
C ARG A 334 16.80 4.72 -42.20
N ALA A 335 16.00 5.79 -42.06
CA ALA A 335 16.24 7.17 -42.56
C ALA A 335 15.12 8.05 -41.94
N ALA A 336 15.32 9.07 -41.10
CA ALA A 336 16.16 10.27 -41.10
C ALA A 336 15.46 11.53 -41.68
N ALA A 337 15.18 12.46 -40.75
CA ALA A 337 15.23 13.94 -40.81
C ALA A 337 14.22 14.76 -41.65
N GLY A 338 13.66 15.83 -41.02
CA GLY A 338 13.02 16.94 -41.72
C GLY A 338 12.23 17.97 -40.88
N GLY A 339 12.90 18.75 -40.03
CA GLY A 339 12.69 20.22 -39.82
C GLY A 339 11.37 20.85 -39.32
N PRO A 340 11.39 22.14 -38.90
CA PRO A 340 10.52 22.68 -37.84
C PRO A 340 9.55 23.81 -38.26
N VAL A 341 8.57 24.13 -37.41
CA VAL A 341 7.75 25.36 -37.41
C VAL A 341 7.54 25.71 -35.91
N GLY A 342 7.81 26.89 -35.34
CA GLY A 342 7.76 28.27 -35.82
C GLY A 342 6.74 29.02 -34.96
N ALA A 343 7.21 29.85 -34.00
CA ALA A 343 6.44 30.70 -33.06
C ALA A 343 5.58 31.78 -33.79
N VAL A 344 4.63 32.57 -33.21
CA VAL A 344 4.70 33.61 -32.14
C VAL A 344 3.23 34.11 -31.75
N PRO A 345 2.90 35.24 -31.03
CA PRO A 345 2.39 35.31 -29.63
C PRO A 345 1.10 36.16 -29.31
N GLY A 346 0.68 36.19 -28.02
CA GLY A 346 0.07 37.32 -27.21
C GLY A 346 -1.28 37.93 -27.62
N THR A 347 -2.24 38.43 -26.80
CA THR A 347 -2.34 39.01 -25.42
C THR A 347 -3.87 39.20 -25.06
N PRO A 348 -4.33 39.77 -23.90
CA PRO A 348 -5.56 39.34 -23.19
C PRO A 348 -6.62 40.48 -23.01
N PRO A 349 -7.47 40.59 -21.93
CA PRO A 349 -8.92 40.81 -22.07
C PRO A 349 -9.47 42.19 -21.61
N GLY A 350 -10.72 42.51 -21.95
CA GLY A 350 -11.45 43.69 -21.47
C GLY A 350 -12.93 43.42 -21.17
N ALA A 351 -13.37 43.77 -19.94
CA ALA A 351 -14.74 43.82 -19.43
C ALA A 351 -15.44 45.16 -19.84
N PRO A 352 -16.58 45.62 -19.25
CA PRO A 352 -17.64 45.01 -18.44
C PRO A 352 -19.08 45.40 -18.92
N LEU A 353 -20.16 44.96 -18.24
CA LEU A 353 -21.22 45.81 -17.64
C LEU A 353 -22.40 44.98 -17.06
N ARG A 354 -22.83 45.41 -15.88
CA ARG A 354 -23.97 45.01 -15.01
C ARG A 354 -25.07 46.10 -15.16
N PRO A 355 -26.18 46.18 -14.35
CA PRO A 355 -27.03 45.19 -13.65
C PRO A 355 -28.56 45.53 -13.73
N GLY A 356 -29.42 44.75 -13.06
CA GLY A 356 -30.75 45.17 -12.58
C GLY A 356 -31.69 43.97 -12.39
N ALA A 357 -31.85 43.39 -11.19
CA ALA A 357 -32.68 43.82 -10.03
C ALA A 357 -34.19 43.55 -10.21
N GLY A 358 -34.77 42.73 -9.32
CA GLY A 358 -36.23 42.61 -9.12
C GLY A 358 -36.75 41.23 -8.72
N GLN A 359 -36.69 40.88 -7.43
CA GLN A 359 -37.67 40.01 -6.74
C GLN A 359 -38.93 40.85 -6.39
N PRO A 360 -40.02 40.35 -5.74
CA PRO A 360 -40.52 38.97 -5.49
C PRO A 360 -42.06 38.83 -5.73
N GLY A 361 -42.66 37.62 -5.59
CA GLY A 361 -44.11 37.49 -5.33
C GLY A 361 -44.75 36.13 -5.67
N LEU A 362 -45.14 35.37 -4.64
CA LEU A 362 -46.06 34.20 -4.63
C LEU A 362 -47.55 34.67 -4.81
N PRO A 363 -48.63 33.84 -4.71
CA PRO A 363 -48.85 32.39 -4.91
C PRO A 363 -50.11 32.03 -5.78
N GLY A 364 -50.31 30.74 -6.09
CA GLY A 364 -51.63 30.08 -6.02
C GLY A 364 -52.52 29.95 -7.27
N GLU A 365 -53.34 28.88 -7.23
CA GLU A 365 -54.61 28.61 -7.95
C GLU A 365 -54.62 27.66 -9.18
N SER A 366 -55.12 26.43 -8.94
CA SER A 366 -55.99 25.63 -9.84
C SER A 366 -57.34 26.34 -10.07
N PRO A 367 -58.31 25.98 -10.97
CA PRO A 367 -58.67 24.68 -11.61
C PRO A 367 -59.21 24.90 -13.09
N PRO A 368 -60.22 24.20 -13.71
CA PRO A 368 -60.93 22.92 -13.47
C PRO A 368 -61.10 22.00 -14.72
N ALA A 369 -61.80 20.87 -14.51
CA ALA A 369 -62.33 19.94 -15.52
C ALA A 369 -63.73 20.36 -16.06
N VAL A 370 -64.19 19.78 -17.19
CA VAL A 370 -65.53 19.13 -17.41
C VAL A 370 -65.78 18.73 -18.90
N ALA A 371 -66.00 17.43 -19.10
CA ALA A 371 -66.95 16.61 -19.91
C ALA A 371 -67.54 16.95 -21.32
N GLY A 372 -67.73 15.85 -22.08
CA GLY A 372 -68.78 15.58 -23.10
C GLY A 372 -68.23 14.87 -24.37
N GLY A 373 -68.72 13.76 -24.94
CA GLY A 373 -69.84 12.84 -24.74
C GLY A 373 -69.71 11.64 -25.72
N ALA A 374 -70.47 10.56 -25.50
CA ALA A 374 -70.63 9.35 -26.37
C ALA A 374 -71.83 9.54 -27.37
N PRO A 375 -72.29 8.59 -28.24
CA PRO A 375 -71.94 7.15 -28.44
C PRO A 375 -71.94 6.54 -29.89
N LEU A 376 -71.24 5.38 -30.04
CA LEU A 376 -71.52 4.10 -30.80
C LEU A 376 -71.76 4.08 -32.35
N PRO A 377 -71.49 2.96 -33.11
CA PRO A 377 -71.64 1.55 -32.70
C PRO A 377 -70.60 0.48 -33.15
N ASP A 378 -70.79 -0.70 -32.56
CA ASP A 378 -70.18 -2.01 -32.81
C ASP A 378 -70.44 -2.61 -34.20
N ALA A 379 -69.50 -3.43 -34.66
CA ALA A 379 -69.78 -4.76 -35.21
C ALA A 379 -68.51 -5.65 -35.17
N SER A 380 -68.62 -6.76 -34.45
CA SER A 380 -67.71 -7.90 -34.39
C SER A 380 -67.72 -8.76 -35.66
N ALA A 381 -66.56 -9.31 -36.08
CA ALA A 381 -66.29 -10.76 -36.07
C ALA A 381 -65.00 -11.17 -36.84
N SER A 382 -64.08 -11.80 -36.08
CA SER A 382 -63.33 -13.04 -36.35
C SER A 382 -62.52 -13.24 -37.66
N SER A 383 -61.20 -13.39 -37.48
CA SER A 383 -60.52 -14.64 -37.89
C SER A 383 -59.28 -14.88 -37.02
N ALA A 384 -59.28 -16.02 -36.34
CA ALA A 384 -58.22 -16.50 -35.47
C ALA A 384 -56.90 -16.76 -36.23
N VAL A 385 -55.81 -16.30 -35.64
CA VAL A 385 -54.46 -16.86 -35.80
C VAL A 385 -54.13 -17.50 -34.45
N PRO A 386 -53.62 -18.74 -34.38
CA PRO A 386 -53.36 -19.39 -33.10
C PRO A 386 -52.37 -18.54 -32.31
N ASP A 387 -52.75 -18.22 -31.08
CA ASP A 387 -51.87 -17.71 -30.06
C ASP A 387 -50.72 -18.71 -29.96
N ALA A 388 -49.53 -18.31 -30.42
CA ALA A 388 -48.31 -19.06 -30.16
C ALA A 388 -48.13 -18.94 -28.65
N ALA A 389 -48.55 -19.99 -27.94
CA ALA A 389 -48.37 -20.14 -26.52
C ALA A 389 -47.00 -19.59 -26.14
N ALA A 390 -47.00 -18.59 -25.25
CA ALA A 390 -45.80 -18.24 -24.51
C ALA A 390 -45.15 -19.54 -24.06
N PRO A 391 -43.83 -19.73 -24.25
CA PRO A 391 -43.19 -20.98 -23.88
C PRO A 391 -43.55 -21.25 -22.42
N GLU A 392 -44.27 -22.35 -22.19
CA GLU A 392 -44.52 -22.87 -20.86
C GLU A 392 -43.18 -22.87 -20.12
N ALA A 393 -43.21 -22.35 -18.89
CA ALA A 393 -42.06 -22.19 -18.02
C ALA A 393 -41.16 -23.43 -18.10
N ALA A 394 -39.99 -23.28 -18.72
CA ALA A 394 -38.88 -24.18 -18.44
C ALA A 394 -38.72 -24.19 -16.91
N ASP A 395 -38.69 -25.39 -16.31
CA ASP A 395 -38.45 -25.60 -14.88
C ASP A 395 -37.41 -24.60 -14.38
N THR A 396 -37.85 -23.52 -13.73
CA THR A 396 -36.93 -22.61 -13.07
C THR A 396 -36.21 -23.44 -12.03
N PRO A 397 -34.87 -23.56 -12.08
CA PRO A 397 -34.15 -24.37 -11.12
C PRO A 397 -34.58 -23.95 -9.72
N ASP A 398 -34.96 -24.90 -8.88
CA ASP A 398 -35.41 -24.64 -7.51
C ASP A 398 -34.33 -23.85 -6.77
N GLU A 399 -34.50 -22.53 -6.71
CA GLU A 399 -33.52 -21.59 -6.19
C GLU A 399 -33.25 -21.86 -4.71
N GLU A 400 -34.27 -22.27 -3.96
CA GLU A 400 -34.14 -22.67 -2.56
C GLU A 400 -33.29 -23.94 -2.44
N ALA A 401 -33.52 -24.96 -3.28
CA ALA A 401 -32.71 -26.18 -3.28
C ALA A 401 -31.26 -25.96 -3.74
N VAL A 402 -31.02 -25.02 -4.67
CA VAL A 402 -29.67 -24.60 -5.07
C VAL A 402 -29.00 -23.84 -3.92
N ALA A 403 -29.68 -22.87 -3.30
CA ALA A 403 -29.18 -22.10 -2.17
C ALA A 403 -28.85 -22.98 -0.95
N ALA A 404 -29.70 -23.97 -0.65
CA ALA A 404 -29.51 -24.92 0.45
C ALA A 404 -28.20 -25.72 0.34
N ARG A 405 -27.73 -25.97 -0.89
CA ARG A 405 -26.45 -26.65 -1.17
C ARG A 405 -25.29 -25.66 -1.35
N LEU A 406 -25.54 -24.51 -1.97
CA LEU A 406 -24.53 -23.50 -2.30
C LEU A 406 -24.02 -22.79 -1.05
N PHE A 407 -24.92 -22.40 -0.14
CA PHE A 407 -24.54 -21.63 1.05
C PHE A 407 -23.58 -22.40 1.97
N PRO A 408 -23.80 -23.71 2.28
CA PRO A 408 -22.79 -24.52 2.96
C PRO A 408 -21.45 -24.59 2.21
N ALA A 409 -21.45 -24.76 0.88
CA ALA A 409 -20.23 -24.83 0.08
C ALA A 409 -19.43 -23.51 0.14
N LEU A 410 -20.10 -22.36 0.04
CA LEU A 410 -19.48 -21.04 0.19
C LEU A 410 -18.91 -20.83 1.60
N ARG A 411 -19.62 -21.28 2.64
CA ARG A 411 -19.11 -21.25 4.03
C ARG A 411 -17.88 -22.11 4.21
N ALA A 412 -17.86 -23.32 3.64
CA ALA A 412 -16.71 -24.21 3.66
C ALA A 412 -15.50 -23.58 2.93
N ALA A 413 -15.74 -22.80 1.88
CA ALA A 413 -14.72 -22.02 1.18
C ALA A 413 -14.28 -20.74 1.94
N GLY A 414 -14.88 -20.45 3.11
CA GLY A 414 -14.53 -19.33 3.98
C GLY A 414 -15.28 -18.03 3.71
N PHE A 415 -16.32 -18.07 2.88
CA PHE A 415 -17.18 -16.91 2.57
C PHE A 415 -18.45 -16.93 3.40
N VAL A 416 -19.07 -15.76 3.51
CA VAL A 416 -20.39 -15.61 4.11
C VAL A 416 -21.38 -15.36 2.98
N PRO A 417 -22.22 -16.35 2.60
CA PRO A 417 -23.24 -16.13 1.59
C PRO A 417 -24.21 -15.05 2.06
N LEU A 418 -24.62 -14.18 1.15
CA LEU A 418 -25.57 -13.09 1.39
C LEU A 418 -26.87 -13.29 0.63
N GLY A 419 -26.78 -13.82 -0.59
CA GLY A 419 -27.95 -14.18 -1.38
C GLY A 419 -27.58 -14.89 -2.67
N LEU A 420 -28.60 -15.52 -3.24
CA LEU A 420 -28.58 -16.13 -4.56
C LEU A 420 -29.80 -15.60 -5.32
N THR A 421 -29.67 -15.45 -6.64
CA THR A 421 -30.80 -15.35 -7.56
C THR A 421 -30.44 -16.09 -8.85
N LEU A 422 -31.36 -16.88 -9.39
CA LEU A 422 -31.19 -17.58 -10.66
C LEU A 422 -32.11 -17.00 -11.74
N SER A 423 -31.57 -16.69 -12.91
CA SER A 423 -32.32 -16.12 -14.03
C SER A 423 -31.81 -16.69 -15.36
N GLY A 424 -32.39 -17.81 -15.79
CA GLY A 424 -31.97 -18.50 -17.02
C GLY A 424 -30.50 -18.92 -16.95
N GLU A 425 -29.66 -18.35 -17.82
CA GLU A 425 -28.23 -18.65 -17.92
C GLU A 425 -27.36 -17.87 -16.91
N GLU A 426 -27.94 -17.01 -16.07
CA GLU A 426 -27.20 -16.20 -15.09
C GLU A 426 -27.50 -16.62 -13.65
N ALA A 427 -26.44 -16.83 -12.85
CA ALA A 427 -26.53 -16.88 -11.40
C ALA A 427 -25.95 -15.61 -10.78
N ARG A 428 -26.73 -14.95 -9.92
CA ARG A 428 -26.29 -13.80 -9.12
C ARG A 428 -25.96 -14.29 -7.71
N ILE A 429 -24.70 -14.17 -7.33
CA ILE A 429 -24.20 -14.66 -6.04
C ILE A 429 -23.62 -13.48 -5.28
N ALA A 430 -24.19 -13.18 -4.11
CA ALA A 430 -23.63 -12.18 -3.20
C ALA A 430 -22.87 -12.87 -2.06
N VAL A 431 -21.63 -12.46 -1.84
CA VAL A 431 -20.79 -12.98 -0.75
C VAL A 431 -20.11 -11.87 0.03
N ALA A 432 -20.00 -12.07 1.34
CA ALA A 432 -19.17 -11.29 2.23
C ALA A 432 -18.07 -12.17 2.85
N GLY A 433 -17.28 -11.58 3.75
CA GLY A 433 -16.22 -12.31 4.44
C GLY A 433 -15.15 -12.80 3.46
N GLY A 434 -14.52 -13.93 3.77
CA GLY A 434 -13.35 -14.43 3.05
C GLY A 434 -12.02 -13.95 3.63
N ARG A 435 -10.98 -14.74 3.38
CA ARG A 435 -9.59 -14.44 3.80
C ARG A 435 -8.74 -13.85 2.67
N PHE A 436 -9.34 -13.66 1.49
CA PHE A 436 -8.64 -13.31 0.25
C PHE A 436 -8.72 -11.81 -0.02
N ARG A 437 -7.59 -11.19 -0.35
CA ARG A 437 -7.48 -9.72 -0.48
C ARG A 437 -8.04 -9.18 -1.79
N THR A 438 -8.05 -9.98 -2.85
CA THR A 438 -8.36 -9.50 -4.20
C THR A 438 -9.68 -10.02 -4.72
N LEU A 439 -10.33 -9.26 -5.61
CA LEU A 439 -11.59 -9.65 -6.26
C LEU A 439 -11.41 -10.90 -7.13
N SER A 440 -10.34 -10.99 -7.91
CA SER A 440 -10.04 -12.15 -8.79
C SER A 440 -9.89 -13.47 -8.02
N GLN A 441 -9.19 -13.47 -6.88
CA GLN A 441 -9.09 -14.64 -5.99
C GLN A 441 -10.44 -15.00 -5.37
N THR A 442 -11.22 -13.98 -5.01
CA THR A 442 -12.56 -14.17 -4.45
C THR A 442 -13.47 -14.80 -5.51
N ALA A 443 -13.45 -14.29 -6.74
CA ALA A 443 -14.16 -14.82 -7.91
C ALA A 443 -13.81 -16.28 -8.21
N SER A 444 -12.51 -16.58 -8.32
CA SER A 444 -12.01 -17.95 -8.52
C SER A 444 -12.58 -18.93 -7.49
N ARG A 445 -12.50 -18.58 -6.20
CA ARG A 445 -12.87 -19.49 -5.12
C ARG A 445 -14.37 -19.61 -4.92
N VAL A 446 -15.11 -18.54 -5.12
CA VAL A 446 -16.59 -18.58 -5.12
C VAL A 446 -17.06 -19.48 -6.26
N LEU A 447 -16.48 -19.32 -7.46
CA LEU A 447 -16.83 -20.16 -8.59
C LEU A 447 -16.54 -21.64 -8.31
N ARG A 448 -15.33 -21.98 -7.84
CA ARG A 448 -14.96 -23.37 -7.52
C ARG A 448 -15.89 -23.98 -6.48
N ALA A 449 -16.33 -23.21 -5.49
CA ALA A 449 -17.29 -23.65 -4.49
C ALA A 449 -18.72 -23.78 -5.03
N ALA A 450 -19.12 -22.92 -5.95
CA ALA A 450 -20.44 -22.91 -6.56
C ALA A 450 -20.61 -23.96 -7.66
N GLN A 451 -19.50 -24.33 -8.32
CA GLN A 451 -19.47 -25.17 -9.50
C GLN A 451 -20.24 -26.50 -9.39
N PRO A 452 -20.14 -27.28 -8.29
CA PRO A 452 -20.88 -28.53 -8.16
C PRO A 452 -22.39 -28.37 -7.98
N VAL A 453 -22.83 -27.16 -7.64
CA VAL A 453 -24.19 -26.88 -7.16
C VAL A 453 -25.01 -26.10 -8.19
N LEU A 454 -24.35 -25.22 -8.94
CA LEU A 454 -25.02 -24.41 -9.96
C LEU A 454 -25.53 -25.30 -11.11
N PRO A 455 -26.78 -25.07 -11.58
CA PRO A 455 -27.34 -25.78 -12.73
C PRO A 455 -26.42 -25.73 -13.96
N ALA A 456 -26.53 -26.73 -14.84
CA ALA A 456 -25.68 -26.85 -16.03
C ALA A 456 -25.90 -25.70 -17.03
N GLU A 457 -27.12 -25.17 -17.03
CA GLU A 457 -27.62 -24.10 -17.90
C GLU A 457 -27.06 -22.73 -17.52
N VAL A 458 -26.49 -22.59 -16.32
CA VAL A 458 -25.84 -21.34 -15.90
C VAL A 458 -24.49 -21.19 -16.61
N GLU A 459 -24.41 -20.22 -17.51
CA GLU A 459 -23.22 -19.86 -18.27
C GLU A 459 -22.50 -18.63 -17.74
N ARG A 460 -23.19 -17.78 -16.97
CA ARG A 460 -22.62 -16.53 -16.43
C ARG A 460 -22.88 -16.42 -14.95
N ILE A 461 -21.87 -15.94 -14.22
CA ILE A 461 -21.98 -15.69 -12.79
C ILE A 461 -21.71 -14.23 -12.52
N ARG A 462 -22.73 -13.53 -12.03
CA ARG A 462 -22.58 -12.20 -11.46
C ARG A 462 -22.22 -12.36 -9.98
N LEU A 463 -20.97 -12.07 -9.65
CA LEU A 463 -20.49 -12.07 -8.29
C LEU A 463 -20.55 -10.65 -7.71
N SER A 464 -21.33 -10.50 -6.65
CA SER A 464 -21.38 -9.30 -5.82
C SER A 464 -20.52 -9.50 -4.56
N TRP A 465 -19.47 -8.70 -4.42
CA TRP A 465 -18.51 -8.79 -3.32
C TRP A 465 -18.78 -7.72 -2.28
N TRP A 466 -19.17 -8.16 -1.09
CA TRP A 466 -19.55 -7.31 0.04
C TRP A 466 -18.47 -7.26 1.11
N ARG A 467 -18.27 -6.08 1.69
CA ARG A 467 -17.41 -5.87 2.86
C ARG A 467 -18.12 -4.97 3.86
N ASN A 468 -18.15 -5.39 5.12
CA ASN A 468 -18.67 -4.61 6.25
C ASN A 468 -20.08 -4.03 6.03
N GLY A 469 -20.92 -4.71 5.24
CA GLY A 469 -22.29 -4.30 4.98
C GLY A 469 -22.51 -3.46 3.73
N VAL A 470 -21.51 -3.28 2.87
CA VAL A 470 -21.64 -2.58 1.58
C VAL A 470 -21.07 -3.40 0.43
N GLU A 471 -21.68 -3.34 -0.76
CA GLU A 471 -21.10 -3.91 -1.97
C GLU A 471 -19.91 -3.08 -2.38
N VAL A 472 -18.74 -3.68 -2.51
CA VAL A 472 -17.51 -2.98 -2.93
C VAL A 472 -17.15 -3.26 -4.39
N ALA A 473 -17.67 -4.33 -4.98
CA ALA A 473 -17.44 -4.69 -6.38
C ALA A 473 -18.53 -5.64 -6.89
N ALA A 474 -18.86 -5.52 -8.17
CA ALA A 474 -19.72 -6.46 -8.89
C ALA A 474 -19.05 -6.88 -10.19
N ILE A 475 -18.87 -8.19 -10.42
CA ILE A 475 -18.20 -8.71 -11.62
C ILE A 475 -19.04 -9.81 -12.27
N LEU A 476 -19.25 -9.70 -13.58
CA LEU A 476 -19.87 -10.75 -14.41
C LEU A 476 -18.76 -11.61 -15.01
N LEU A 477 -18.81 -12.91 -14.73
CA LEU A 477 -17.81 -13.91 -15.09
C LEU A 477 -18.43 -14.93 -16.06
N PRO A 478 -17.86 -15.14 -17.26
CA PRO A 478 -18.22 -16.28 -18.10
C PRO A 478 -17.70 -17.58 -17.47
N ARG A 479 -18.60 -18.54 -17.23
CA ARG A 479 -18.28 -19.80 -16.56
C ARG A 479 -17.30 -20.65 -17.36
N ALA A 480 -17.51 -20.77 -18.67
CA ALA A 480 -16.67 -21.57 -19.57
C ALA A 480 -15.20 -21.11 -19.61
N VAL A 481 -14.96 -19.79 -19.60
CA VAL A 481 -13.61 -19.22 -19.64
C VAL A 481 -12.87 -19.53 -18.35
N MET A 482 -13.56 -19.45 -17.21
CA MET A 482 -12.99 -19.83 -15.93
C MET A 482 -12.71 -21.33 -15.81
N GLU A 483 -13.57 -22.18 -16.37
CA GLU A 483 -13.35 -23.62 -16.45
C GLU A 483 -12.10 -23.95 -17.26
N ALA A 484 -11.96 -23.37 -18.47
CA ALA A 484 -10.79 -23.53 -19.32
C ALA A 484 -9.51 -23.02 -18.62
N ALA A 485 -9.56 -21.86 -17.98
CA ALA A 485 -8.43 -21.33 -17.23
C ALA A 485 -8.04 -22.24 -16.04
N ALA A 486 -9.03 -22.80 -15.34
CA ALA A 486 -8.78 -23.68 -14.19
C ALA A 486 -8.19 -25.05 -14.58
N THR A 487 -8.40 -25.51 -15.82
CA THR A 487 -7.83 -26.77 -16.36
C THR A 487 -6.56 -26.56 -17.19
N GLY A 488 -6.04 -25.33 -17.26
CA GLY A 488 -4.84 -24.99 -18.04
C GLY A 488 -5.07 -24.88 -19.55
N GLN A 489 -6.33 -24.84 -19.99
CA GLN A 489 -6.74 -24.63 -21.38
C GLN A 489 -7.01 -23.15 -21.73
N GLY A 490 -6.82 -22.24 -20.77
CA GLY A 490 -6.94 -20.79 -20.93
C GLY A 490 -6.03 -20.05 -19.95
N SER A 491 -6.08 -18.72 -19.94
CA SER A 491 -5.25 -17.88 -19.06
C SER A 491 -6.07 -17.00 -18.11
N ALA A 492 -5.41 -16.49 -17.08
CA ALA A 492 -6.01 -15.50 -16.18
C ALA A 492 -6.37 -14.20 -16.93
N GLU A 493 -5.55 -13.84 -17.91
CA GLU A 493 -5.72 -12.68 -18.76
C GLU A 493 -6.94 -12.82 -19.68
N GLU A 494 -7.22 -14.04 -20.16
CA GLU A 494 -8.41 -14.33 -20.95
C GLU A 494 -9.69 -14.21 -20.10
N VAL A 495 -9.67 -14.76 -18.87
CA VAL A 495 -10.74 -14.53 -17.89
C VAL A 495 -10.96 -13.04 -17.68
N PHE A 496 -9.90 -12.29 -17.40
CA PHE A 496 -9.98 -10.85 -17.18
C PHE A 496 -10.56 -10.11 -18.39
N ALA A 497 -10.12 -10.43 -19.61
CA ALA A 497 -10.57 -9.79 -20.84
C ALA A 497 -12.05 -10.06 -21.17
N GLN A 498 -12.57 -11.22 -20.76
CA GLN A 498 -13.98 -11.59 -21.00
C GLN A 498 -14.91 -11.30 -19.80
N SER A 499 -14.36 -10.86 -18.67
CA SER A 499 -15.13 -10.47 -17.49
C SER A 499 -15.57 -9.00 -17.59
N LEU A 500 -16.76 -8.69 -17.09
CA LEU A 500 -17.27 -7.33 -17.02
C LEU A 500 -17.36 -6.86 -15.58
N LEU A 501 -16.53 -5.88 -15.21
CA LEU A 501 -16.64 -5.18 -13.94
C LEU A 501 -17.75 -4.12 -14.03
N MET A 502 -18.62 -4.08 -13.04
CA MET A 502 -19.81 -3.22 -12.99
C MET A 502 -19.71 -2.26 -11.79
N PRO A 503 -20.45 -1.13 -11.81
CA PRO A 503 -20.55 -0.23 -10.67
C PRO A 503 -20.99 -0.97 -9.41
N ALA A 504 -20.38 -0.65 -8.28
CA ALA A 504 -20.83 -1.17 -7.00
C ALA A 504 -22.16 -0.52 -6.61
N GLY A 505 -23.14 -1.31 -6.19
CA GLY A 505 -24.50 -0.83 -5.93
C GLY A 505 -25.29 -0.52 -7.20
N ALA A 506 -24.90 -1.08 -8.36
CA ALA A 506 -25.64 -0.89 -9.62
C ALA A 506 -27.14 -1.27 -9.52
N GLU A 507 -27.45 -2.23 -8.67
CA GLU A 507 -28.81 -2.73 -8.42
C GLU A 507 -29.35 -2.28 -7.05
N ALA A 508 -28.64 -1.38 -6.35
CA ALA A 508 -29.12 -0.83 -5.09
C ALA A 508 -30.19 0.24 -5.35
N ASN A 509 -31.45 -0.07 -5.06
CA ASN A 509 -32.53 0.91 -5.11
C ASN A 509 -32.66 1.64 -3.75
N TRP A 510 -32.16 2.86 -3.70
CA TRP A 510 -32.45 3.79 -2.60
C TRP A 510 -33.81 4.49 -2.82
N PRO A 511 -34.74 4.55 -1.84
CA PRO A 511 -34.67 4.01 -0.47
C PRO A 511 -35.37 2.64 -0.33
N TRP A 512 -34.57 1.61 -0.04
CA TRP A 512 -34.89 0.28 0.53
C TRP A 512 -35.96 -0.59 -0.16
N ASP A 513 -35.55 -1.38 -1.15
CA ASP A 513 -36.24 -2.58 -1.65
C ASP A 513 -36.09 -3.81 -0.72
N GLY A 514 -36.20 -3.61 0.60
CA GLY A 514 -36.34 -4.72 1.55
C GLY A 514 -35.03 -5.41 1.97
N GLY A 515 -33.86 -4.78 1.84
CA GLY A 515 -32.68 -5.23 2.62
C GLY A 515 -31.32 -4.67 2.25
N GLY A 516 -31.23 -3.73 1.31
CA GLY A 516 -29.99 -2.98 1.04
C GLY A 516 -28.83 -3.85 0.55
N LEU A 517 -29.13 -5.00 -0.06
CA LEU A 517 -28.16 -5.90 -0.68
C LEU A 517 -28.07 -5.76 -2.21
N GLY A 518 -28.84 -4.85 -2.82
CA GLY A 518 -28.92 -4.70 -4.28
C GLY A 518 -29.35 -6.00 -4.99
N LEU A 519 -30.11 -6.85 -4.30
CA LEU A 519 -30.68 -8.08 -4.83
C LEU A 519 -32.19 -7.93 -4.90
N PRO A 520 -32.87 -8.50 -5.92
CA PRO A 520 -34.34 -8.50 -6.00
C PRO A 520 -34.99 -8.94 -4.69
N GLY A 521 -36.21 -8.47 -4.42
CA GLY A 521 -36.97 -8.80 -3.21
C GLY A 521 -37.22 -10.30 -2.99
N GLU A 522 -37.09 -11.10 -4.05
CA GLU A 522 -37.30 -12.55 -4.09
C GLU A 522 -36.02 -13.37 -3.78
N ALA A 523 -34.86 -12.73 -3.62
CA ALA A 523 -33.60 -13.45 -3.39
C ALA A 523 -33.59 -14.25 -2.08
N VAL A 524 -33.11 -15.49 -2.13
CA VAL A 524 -32.94 -16.34 -0.94
C VAL A 524 -31.84 -15.78 -0.03
N ARG A 525 -32.15 -15.53 1.27
CA ARG A 525 -31.23 -14.89 2.22
C ARG A 525 -30.99 -15.73 3.48
N PRO A 526 -29.77 -15.71 4.06
CA PRO A 526 -29.53 -16.30 5.38
C PRO A 526 -30.29 -15.54 6.47
N ALA A 527 -30.89 -16.26 7.42
CA ALA A 527 -31.66 -15.67 8.52
C ALA A 527 -30.77 -15.12 9.66
N GLY A 528 -31.21 -13.99 10.24
CA GLY A 528 -30.75 -13.50 11.55
C GLY A 528 -29.49 -12.61 11.54
N PRO A 529 -29.18 -11.99 12.69
CA PRO A 529 -27.97 -11.18 12.84
C PRO A 529 -26.71 -12.06 12.80
N ARG A 530 -25.61 -11.49 12.32
CA ARG A 530 -24.32 -12.19 12.19
C ARG A 530 -23.34 -11.71 13.23
N THR A 531 -22.69 -12.64 13.90
CA THR A 531 -21.69 -12.33 14.93
C THR A 531 -20.32 -12.79 14.46
N SER A 532 -19.32 -11.92 14.66
CA SER A 532 -17.91 -12.28 14.55
C SER A 532 -17.18 -11.81 15.80
N TYR A 533 -16.19 -12.57 16.24
CA TYR A 533 -15.34 -12.21 17.36
C TYR A 533 -13.94 -12.76 17.13
N GLY A 534 -12.96 -12.17 17.81
CA GLY A 534 -11.56 -12.57 17.67
C GLY A 534 -10.74 -12.15 18.87
N VAL A 535 -9.65 -12.88 19.10
CA VAL A 535 -8.60 -12.54 20.05
C VAL A 535 -7.33 -12.34 19.25
N GLU A 536 -6.69 -11.18 19.38
CA GLU A 536 -5.49 -10.85 18.63
C GLU A 536 -4.39 -10.28 19.53
N PRO A 537 -3.11 -10.65 19.28
CA PRO A 537 -1.99 -9.93 19.85
C PRO A 537 -1.94 -8.52 19.24
N ARG A 538 -1.69 -7.53 20.08
CA ARG A 538 -1.67 -6.12 19.68
C ARG A 538 -0.31 -5.52 19.97
N LEU A 539 0.39 -5.10 18.92
CA LEU A 539 1.64 -4.37 19.02
C LEU A 539 1.37 -2.90 18.67
N ARG A 540 1.66 -2.00 19.60
CA ARG A 540 1.66 -0.56 19.37
C ARG A 540 3.09 -0.09 19.34
N THR A 541 3.45 0.72 18.36
CA THR A 541 4.78 1.33 18.28
C THR A 541 4.64 2.83 18.09
N GLN A 542 5.64 3.55 18.57
CA GLN A 542 5.83 4.96 18.28
C GLN A 542 7.29 5.18 17.95
N PHE A 543 7.52 5.69 16.75
CA PHE A 543 8.83 6.08 16.28
C PHE A 543 8.99 7.60 16.37
N GLY A 544 10.22 8.05 16.63
CA GLY A 544 10.58 9.47 16.59
C GLY A 544 10.55 10.21 17.93
N ASP A 545 10.37 9.54 19.07
CA ASP A 545 10.53 10.21 20.37
C ASP A 545 11.98 10.74 20.54
N PRO A 546 12.18 12.01 20.97
CA PRO A 546 13.51 12.63 21.02
C PRO A 546 14.51 11.97 21.98
N VAL A 547 14.02 11.28 23.01
CA VAL A 547 14.82 10.64 24.07
C VAL A 547 15.01 9.15 23.79
N ARG A 548 13.96 8.45 23.36
CA ARG A 548 13.98 7.04 22.97
C ARG A 548 13.37 6.87 21.58
N PRO A 549 14.16 6.60 20.54
CA PRO A 549 13.68 6.62 19.14
C PRO A 549 12.53 5.66 18.83
N LEU A 550 12.44 4.55 19.57
CA LEU A 550 11.38 3.56 19.47
C LEU A 550 10.76 3.32 20.85
N ARG A 551 9.45 3.49 20.94
CA ARG A 551 8.61 3.02 22.03
C ARG A 551 7.64 1.98 21.54
N TRP A 552 7.25 1.07 22.43
CA TRP A 552 6.35 -0.03 22.09
C TRP A 552 5.52 -0.47 23.28
N ASP A 553 4.32 -0.98 23.01
CA ASP A 553 3.53 -1.80 23.93
C ASP A 553 3.07 -3.06 23.20
N VAL A 554 3.08 -4.19 23.91
CA VAL A 554 2.45 -5.44 23.49
C VAL A 554 1.30 -5.76 24.42
N GLY A 555 0.19 -6.19 23.83
CA GLY A 555 -1.02 -6.55 24.54
C GLY A 555 -1.82 -7.63 23.84
N ILE A 556 -2.97 -7.95 24.40
CA ILE A 556 -4.00 -8.81 23.80
C ILE A 556 -5.27 -7.99 23.71
N ALA A 557 -5.96 -8.07 22.56
CA ALA A 557 -7.27 -7.48 22.36
C ALA A 557 -8.30 -8.57 22.06
N VAL A 558 -9.50 -8.42 22.63
CA VAL A 558 -10.68 -9.22 22.31
C VAL A 558 -11.67 -8.30 21.64
N GLY A 559 -12.05 -8.60 20.40
CA GLY A 559 -12.98 -7.81 19.61
C GLY A 559 -14.22 -8.61 19.22
N GLY A 560 -15.33 -7.90 18.99
CA GLY A 560 -16.57 -8.47 18.49
C GLY A 560 -17.33 -7.49 17.58
N ARG A 561 -18.07 -8.04 16.63
CA ARG A 561 -18.99 -7.33 15.73
C ARG A 561 -20.27 -8.12 15.57
N LEU A 562 -21.40 -7.44 15.75
CA LEU A 562 -22.76 -7.93 15.53
C LEU A 562 -23.38 -7.15 14.38
N GLU A 563 -23.72 -7.81 13.29
CA GLU A 563 -24.34 -7.23 12.10
C GLU A 563 -25.83 -7.56 12.06
N PHE A 564 -26.66 -6.55 11.85
CA PHE A 564 -28.13 -6.70 11.87
C PHE A 564 -28.74 -6.79 10.45
N GLY A 565 -27.91 -6.72 9.42
CA GLY A 565 -28.35 -6.57 8.03
C GLY A 565 -28.52 -5.09 7.65
N ALA A 566 -28.88 -4.83 6.38
CA ALA A 566 -29.10 -3.47 5.88
C ALA A 566 -27.91 -2.50 6.12
N GLY A 567 -26.68 -3.02 6.11
CA GLY A 567 -25.47 -2.25 6.38
C GLY A 567 -25.22 -1.89 7.85
N LEU A 568 -26.12 -2.26 8.78
CA LEU A 568 -26.04 -1.89 10.20
C LEU A 568 -25.25 -2.91 11.03
N ALA A 569 -24.42 -2.40 11.94
CA ALA A 569 -23.64 -3.21 12.87
C ALA A 569 -23.33 -2.48 14.19
N VAL A 570 -23.02 -3.27 15.22
CA VAL A 570 -22.38 -2.80 16.46
C VAL A 570 -21.06 -3.53 16.60
N ALA A 571 -19.98 -2.80 16.86
CA ALA A 571 -18.65 -3.36 17.04
C ALA A 571 -17.96 -2.79 18.27
N GLY A 572 -17.06 -3.56 18.87
CA GLY A 572 -16.26 -3.08 19.99
C GLY A 572 -15.09 -4.00 20.31
N SER A 573 -14.17 -3.50 21.12
CA SER A 573 -13.02 -4.26 21.61
C SER A 573 -12.62 -3.89 23.02
N VAL A 574 -12.03 -4.85 23.72
CA VAL A 574 -11.37 -4.68 25.02
C VAL A 574 -9.92 -5.07 24.85
N GLN A 575 -8.99 -4.27 25.38
CA GLN A 575 -7.56 -4.50 25.28
C GLN A 575 -6.91 -4.55 26.67
N GLN A 576 -6.00 -5.50 26.85
CA GLN A 576 -5.08 -5.57 27.98
C GLN A 576 -3.63 -5.43 27.50
N THR A 577 -2.94 -4.41 27.99
CA THR A 577 -1.50 -4.21 27.78
C THR A 577 -0.72 -5.07 28.77
N LEU A 578 0.22 -5.86 28.27
CA LEU A 578 1.01 -6.82 29.05
C LEU A 578 2.36 -6.22 29.42
N ALA A 579 3.10 -5.73 28.43
CA ALA A 579 4.43 -5.16 28.58
C ALA A 579 4.65 -4.00 27.61
N GLY A 580 5.57 -3.10 27.92
CA GLY A 580 5.89 -1.98 27.06
C GLY A 580 6.44 -0.78 27.81
N ASN A 581 6.81 0.24 27.05
CA ASN A 581 7.40 1.50 27.52
C ASN A 581 6.78 2.74 26.87
N LEU A 582 5.62 2.61 26.19
CA LEU A 582 4.91 3.79 25.67
C LEU A 582 4.44 4.70 26.79
N GLY A 583 4.08 4.12 27.95
CA GLY A 583 3.69 4.85 29.15
C GLY A 583 4.78 5.77 29.70
N ASP A 584 6.05 5.48 29.44
CA ASP A 584 7.22 6.25 29.94
C ASP A 584 7.55 7.47 29.07
N GLY A 585 6.67 7.84 28.15
CA GLY A 585 6.80 9.06 27.36
C GLY A 585 6.78 10.31 28.23
N GLN A 586 7.48 11.34 27.78
CA GLN A 586 7.44 12.65 28.42
C GLN A 586 6.03 13.25 28.28
N PRO A 587 5.56 14.05 29.26
CA PRO A 587 4.33 14.81 29.11
C PRO A 587 4.36 15.70 27.86
N SER A 588 3.20 15.93 27.27
CA SER A 588 3.06 16.88 26.17
C SER A 588 3.51 18.27 26.61
N ASN A 589 4.30 18.93 25.75
CA ASN A 589 4.61 20.35 25.87
C ASN A 589 3.87 21.20 24.82
N SER A 590 2.83 20.64 24.19
CA SER A 590 2.02 21.33 23.21
C SER A 590 1.22 22.46 23.87
N VAL A 591 1.06 23.57 23.15
CA VAL A 591 0.20 24.69 23.57
C VAL A 591 -1.17 24.64 22.89
N LEU A 592 -1.36 23.69 21.97
CA LEU A 592 -2.64 23.41 21.31
C LEU A 592 -3.50 22.48 22.19
N PRO A 593 -4.80 22.32 21.91
CA PRO A 593 -5.56 21.22 22.49
C PRO A 593 -4.84 19.88 22.28
N HIS A 594 -4.63 19.11 23.35
CA HIS A 594 -3.86 17.86 23.31
C HIS A 594 -4.67 16.73 22.70
N VAL A 595 -4.71 16.65 21.38
CA VAL A 595 -5.51 15.66 20.65
C VAL A 595 -4.73 14.37 20.32
N ARG A 596 -3.40 14.42 20.34
CA ARG A 596 -2.51 13.26 20.10
C ARG A 596 -1.26 13.23 20.99
N SER A 597 -0.82 14.39 21.48
CA SER A 597 0.43 14.52 22.23
C SER A 597 0.42 13.83 23.60
N ASP A 598 -0.75 13.59 24.22
CA ASP A 598 -0.88 12.89 25.49
C ASP A 598 -0.84 11.35 25.38
N PHE A 599 -0.32 10.79 24.27
CA PHE A 599 -0.25 9.34 24.01
C PHE A 599 0.35 8.53 25.16
N ALA A 600 1.37 9.06 25.85
CA ALA A 600 2.06 8.40 26.95
C ALA A 600 1.16 8.25 28.18
N ARG A 601 0.33 9.28 28.45
CA ARG A 601 -0.64 9.26 29.53
C ARG A 601 -1.77 8.26 29.25
N TYR A 602 -2.29 8.27 28.03
CA TYR A 602 -3.25 7.25 27.57
C TYR A 602 -2.68 5.83 27.68
N ALA A 603 -1.41 5.60 27.32
CA ALA A 603 -0.78 4.28 27.47
C ALA A 603 -0.62 3.86 28.94
N ARG A 604 -0.28 4.80 29.82
CA ARG A 604 -0.08 4.55 31.26
C ARG A 604 -1.37 4.23 32.00
N GLU A 605 -2.44 5.00 31.74
CA GLU A 605 -3.73 4.85 32.43
C GLU A 605 -4.62 3.79 31.74
N GLY A 606 -4.52 3.65 30.42
CA GLY A 606 -5.33 2.73 29.60
C GLY A 606 -4.78 1.31 29.47
N ARG A 607 -4.09 0.78 30.51
CA ARG A 607 -3.56 -0.60 30.49
C ARG A 607 -4.65 -1.63 30.22
N THR A 608 -5.82 -1.45 30.83
CA THR A 608 -7.07 -2.15 30.50
C THR A 608 -8.05 -1.14 29.93
N SER A 609 -8.33 -1.23 28.64
CA SER A 609 -9.06 -0.19 27.90
C SER A 609 -10.14 -0.79 27.00
N ILE A 610 -11.07 0.08 26.58
CA ILE A 610 -12.04 -0.19 25.51
C ILE A 610 -11.62 0.68 24.32
N PRO A 611 -10.73 0.22 23.43
CA PRO A 611 -10.21 1.07 22.35
C PRO A 611 -11.33 1.61 21.45
N ALA A 612 -12.34 0.79 21.17
CA ALA A 612 -13.52 1.17 20.39
C ALA A 612 -14.78 0.45 20.89
N LEU A 613 -15.93 1.12 20.79
CA LEU A 613 -17.28 0.58 20.98
C LEU A 613 -18.27 1.51 20.29
N TYR A 614 -18.82 1.10 19.15
CA TYR A 614 -19.65 1.96 18.31
C TYR A 614 -20.75 1.20 17.57
N GLY A 615 -21.80 1.92 17.22
CA GLY A 615 -22.75 1.53 16.17
C GLY A 615 -22.33 2.12 14.83
N GLU A 616 -22.51 1.37 13.75
CA GLU A 616 -22.11 1.73 12.39
C GLU A 616 -23.20 1.36 11.38
N GLY A 617 -23.34 2.18 10.35
CA GLY A 617 -24.08 1.87 9.14
C GLY A 617 -23.23 2.20 7.91
N ILE A 618 -23.15 1.28 6.94
CA ILE A 618 -22.45 1.49 5.66
C ILE A 618 -23.38 1.10 4.50
N TRP A 619 -23.46 1.94 3.46
CA TRP A 619 -24.45 1.80 2.39
C TRP A 619 -23.90 2.20 1.02
N ASN A 620 -24.49 1.62 -0.04
CA ASN A 620 -24.44 2.15 -1.39
C ASN A 620 -25.65 3.09 -1.57
N LEU A 621 -25.44 4.40 -1.80
CA LEU A 621 -26.53 5.37 -2.00
C LEU A 621 -27.03 5.41 -3.45
N ALA A 622 -26.13 5.09 -4.38
CA ALA A 622 -26.30 5.04 -5.82
C ALA A 622 -25.12 4.23 -6.39
N PRO A 623 -25.11 3.87 -7.69
CA PRO A 623 -23.97 3.22 -8.30
C PRO A 623 -22.67 4.01 -8.04
N ASP A 624 -21.67 3.35 -7.45
CA ASP A 624 -20.36 3.92 -7.06
C ASP A 624 -20.40 5.05 -6.01
N TRP A 625 -21.53 5.25 -5.34
CA TRP A 625 -21.68 6.16 -4.20
C TRP A 625 -21.81 5.39 -2.90
N PHE A 626 -20.90 5.66 -1.98
CA PHE A 626 -20.81 4.98 -0.68
C PHE A 626 -21.06 5.99 0.44
N ALA A 627 -21.72 5.54 1.51
CA ALA A 627 -21.92 6.32 2.71
C ALA A 627 -21.64 5.50 3.97
N ARG A 628 -21.18 6.17 5.02
CA ARG A 628 -20.92 5.60 6.34
C ARG A 628 -21.39 6.56 7.41
N ALA A 629 -22.01 6.03 8.45
CA ALA A 629 -22.30 6.74 9.68
C ALA A 629 -21.86 5.90 10.88
N THR A 630 -21.20 6.51 11.86
CA THR A 630 -20.69 5.82 13.05
C THR A 630 -20.93 6.67 14.29
N VAL A 631 -21.36 6.06 15.39
CA VAL A 631 -21.57 6.73 16.68
C VAL A 631 -21.10 5.88 17.85
N GLY A 632 -20.41 6.50 18.82
CA GLY A 632 -19.95 5.85 20.05
C GLY A 632 -18.51 6.21 20.40
N TYR A 633 -17.77 5.26 20.95
CA TYR A 633 -16.35 5.36 21.24
C TYR A 633 -15.57 4.94 19.99
N LEU A 634 -15.17 5.92 19.18
CA LEU A 634 -14.68 5.71 17.81
C LEU A 634 -13.21 5.27 17.80
N GLU A 635 -12.40 5.85 18.68
CA GLU A 635 -10.98 5.57 18.81
C GLU A 635 -10.51 5.77 20.26
N PRO A 636 -9.27 5.38 20.64
CA PRO A 636 -8.78 5.52 22.01
C PRO A 636 -8.94 6.92 22.64
N MET A 637 -8.78 7.98 21.82
CA MET A 637 -8.78 9.36 22.31
C MET A 637 -10.10 10.10 22.11
N PHE A 638 -11.01 9.61 21.28
CA PHE A 638 -12.23 10.35 20.91
C PHE A 638 -13.47 9.45 20.82
N ALA A 639 -14.58 10.00 21.30
CA ALA A 639 -15.93 9.44 21.19
C ALA A 639 -16.85 10.48 20.56
N GLY A 640 -17.88 10.08 19.84
CA GLY A 640 -18.81 11.00 19.19
C GLY A 640 -19.46 10.38 17.96
N ALA A 641 -19.75 11.21 16.97
CA ALA A 641 -20.34 10.81 15.70
C ALA A 641 -19.43 11.17 14.51
N SER A 642 -19.41 10.30 13.50
CA SER A 642 -18.68 10.46 12.24
C SER A 642 -19.59 10.08 11.08
N GLY A 643 -19.58 10.90 10.03
CA GLY A 643 -20.25 10.64 8.76
C GLY A 643 -19.26 10.78 7.61
N GLU A 644 -19.38 9.91 6.61
CA GLU A 644 -18.53 9.92 5.42
C GLU A 644 -19.38 9.60 4.18
N VAL A 645 -19.15 10.34 3.09
CA VAL A 645 -19.68 10.02 1.76
C VAL A 645 -18.51 9.96 0.80
N LEU A 646 -18.48 8.94 -0.07
CA LEU A 646 -17.44 8.74 -1.07
C LEU A 646 -18.08 8.45 -2.41
N TRP A 647 -17.78 9.26 -3.41
CA TRP A 647 -18.01 8.92 -4.81
C TRP A 647 -16.73 8.33 -5.39
N ARG A 648 -16.81 7.09 -5.84
CA ARG A 648 -15.67 6.33 -6.34
C ARG A 648 -16.08 5.44 -7.51
N PRO A 649 -16.05 5.99 -8.73
CA PRO A 649 -16.30 5.19 -9.93
C PRO A 649 -15.34 4.00 -10.03
N TYR A 650 -15.85 2.86 -10.50
CA TYR A 650 -15.05 1.65 -10.62
C TYR A 650 -13.94 1.76 -11.70
N ASP A 651 -14.20 2.54 -12.76
CA ASP A 651 -13.42 2.70 -13.99
C ASP A 651 -12.56 3.99 -14.04
N ARG A 652 -12.71 4.89 -13.06
CA ARG A 652 -11.95 6.16 -13.03
C ARG A 652 -10.77 6.11 -12.07
N PRO A 653 -9.65 6.77 -12.39
CA PRO A 653 -8.45 6.78 -11.54
C PRO A 653 -8.59 7.66 -10.28
N PHE A 654 -9.73 8.30 -10.05
CA PHE A 654 -9.90 9.22 -8.93
C PHE A 654 -11.19 8.98 -8.15
N ALA A 655 -11.24 9.50 -6.93
CA ALA A 655 -12.41 9.47 -6.07
C ALA A 655 -12.51 10.76 -5.25
N VAL A 656 -13.73 11.14 -4.87
CA VAL A 656 -13.99 12.34 -4.06
C VAL A 656 -14.76 11.94 -2.83
N GLY A 657 -14.25 12.30 -1.65
CA GLY A 657 -14.87 11.99 -0.37
C GLY A 657 -15.09 13.21 0.50
N LEU A 658 -16.14 13.19 1.30
CA LEU A 658 -16.43 14.18 2.33
C LEU A 658 -16.60 13.46 3.67
N ASP A 659 -15.81 13.86 4.68
CA ASP A 659 -15.99 13.41 6.06
C ASP A 659 -16.42 14.57 6.96
N LEU A 660 -17.34 14.31 7.89
CA LEU A 660 -17.83 15.25 8.90
C LEU A 660 -17.92 14.55 10.25
N ASN A 661 -17.36 15.15 11.29
CA ASN A 661 -17.29 14.53 12.62
C ASN A 661 -17.60 15.53 13.72
N TYR A 662 -18.23 15.06 14.80
CA TYR A 662 -18.40 15.81 16.03
C TYR A 662 -18.04 14.91 17.21
N VAL A 663 -16.94 15.26 17.89
CA VAL A 663 -16.30 14.36 18.85
C VAL A 663 -15.93 15.06 20.14
N ALA A 664 -16.02 14.31 21.23
CA ALA A 664 -15.52 14.65 22.56
C ALA A 664 -14.26 13.82 22.85
N GLN A 665 -13.27 14.44 23.50
CA GLN A 665 -12.07 13.73 23.92
C GLN A 665 -12.42 12.74 25.05
N ARG A 666 -11.83 11.56 25.05
CA ARG A 666 -12.06 10.49 26.05
C ARG A 666 -11.15 10.65 27.26
N GLU A 667 -11.58 10.16 28.42
CA GLU A 667 -10.69 10.06 29.59
C GLU A 667 -9.49 9.13 29.31
N PHE A 668 -8.36 9.38 29.99
CA PHE A 668 -7.09 8.67 29.74
C PHE A 668 -7.15 7.17 30.03
N ALA A 669 -8.03 6.73 30.93
CA ALA A 669 -8.31 5.32 31.22
C ALA A 669 -9.02 4.59 30.06
N GLN A 670 -9.55 5.31 29.07
CA GLN A 670 -10.17 4.75 27.85
C GLN A 670 -11.33 3.77 28.14
N ARG A 671 -12.11 4.07 29.18
CA ARG A 671 -13.38 3.38 29.48
C ARG A 671 -14.52 4.16 28.82
N PHE A 672 -15.62 4.38 29.55
CA PHE A 672 -16.81 5.09 29.08
C PHE A 672 -16.77 6.61 29.35
N GLY A 673 -15.76 7.12 30.04
CA GLY A 673 -15.66 8.54 30.39
C GLY A 673 -15.21 9.44 29.24
N VAL A 674 -15.71 10.68 29.23
CA VAL A 674 -15.32 11.75 28.29
C VAL A 674 -14.89 13.02 29.03
N GLN A 675 -13.96 13.75 28.44
CA GLN A 675 -13.47 15.04 28.92
C GLN A 675 -14.37 16.18 28.40
N ARG A 676 -14.07 17.41 28.85
CA ARG A 676 -14.81 18.62 28.45
C ARG A 676 -14.56 19.06 27.01
N TYR A 677 -13.38 18.76 26.45
CA TYR A 677 -13.01 19.20 25.11
C TYR A 677 -13.89 18.51 24.05
N ARG A 678 -14.49 19.32 23.17
CA ARG A 678 -15.34 18.89 22.05
C ARG A 678 -14.97 19.67 20.80
N VAL A 679 -15.02 19.02 19.65
CA VAL A 679 -14.64 19.63 18.38
C VAL A 679 -15.46 19.05 17.22
N ALA A 680 -15.86 19.92 16.30
CA ALA A 680 -16.36 19.53 14.99
C ALA A 680 -15.21 19.58 13.97
N THR A 681 -15.03 18.51 13.20
CA THR A 681 -14.00 18.39 12.16
C THR A 681 -14.64 17.94 10.85
N GLY A 682 -13.94 18.12 9.75
CA GLY A 682 -14.41 17.60 8.47
C GLY A 682 -13.48 17.97 7.33
N HIS A 683 -13.44 17.11 6.31
CA HIS A 683 -12.50 17.24 5.20
C HIS A 683 -13.16 16.87 3.87
N LEU A 684 -12.86 17.67 2.85
CA LEU A 684 -13.00 17.26 1.46
C LEU A 684 -11.70 16.57 1.04
N SER A 685 -11.81 15.39 0.44
CA SER A 685 -10.68 14.55 0.03
C SER A 685 -10.77 14.24 -1.46
N LEU A 686 -9.67 14.45 -2.19
CA LEU A 686 -9.45 13.95 -3.54
C LEU A 686 -8.42 12.82 -3.49
N TYR A 687 -8.79 11.67 -3.99
CA TYR A 687 -7.92 10.50 -4.15
C TYR A 687 -7.60 10.32 -5.62
N TRP A 688 -6.36 10.05 -5.99
CA TRP A 688 -5.94 9.91 -7.38
C TRP A 688 -4.87 8.83 -7.54
N ASP A 689 -5.20 7.77 -8.26
CA ASP A 689 -4.25 6.78 -8.77
C ASP A 689 -3.56 7.36 -10.00
N LEU A 690 -2.25 7.53 -9.93
CA LEU A 690 -1.46 8.15 -10.98
C LEU A 690 -1.00 7.10 -12.00
N PRO A 691 -0.94 7.42 -13.30
CA PRO A 691 -0.72 6.44 -14.37
C PRO A 691 0.74 5.94 -14.49
N TRP A 692 1.62 6.38 -13.60
CA TRP A 692 3.06 6.19 -13.64
C TRP A 692 3.57 5.64 -12.32
N TRP A 693 4.45 4.64 -12.41
CA TRP A 693 5.19 4.03 -11.30
C TRP A 693 4.32 3.53 -10.13
N ASN A 694 3.06 3.16 -10.39
CA ASN A 694 2.09 2.70 -9.39
C ASN A 694 1.92 3.67 -8.20
N LEU A 695 1.98 4.96 -8.49
CA LEU A 695 1.82 6.01 -7.50
C LEU A 695 0.34 6.33 -7.25
N TYR A 696 0.01 6.77 -6.04
CA TYR A 696 -1.25 7.40 -5.71
C TYR A 696 -1.01 8.67 -4.91
N ALA A 697 -1.87 9.66 -5.10
CA ALA A 697 -1.89 10.90 -4.35
C ALA A 697 -3.22 11.04 -3.60
N VAL A 698 -3.18 11.62 -2.40
CA VAL A 698 -4.37 12.06 -1.69
C VAL A 698 -4.20 13.49 -1.23
N ALA A 699 -5.14 14.34 -1.60
CA ALA A 699 -5.21 15.72 -1.13
C ALA A 699 -6.46 15.86 -0.25
N ARG A 700 -6.30 16.44 0.94
CA ARG A 700 -7.41 16.69 1.86
C ARG A 700 -7.36 18.13 2.33
N ALA A 701 -8.52 18.78 2.46
CA ALA A 701 -8.62 20.13 2.99
C ALA A 701 -9.80 20.24 3.94
N GLY A 702 -9.60 20.86 5.10
CA GLY A 702 -10.64 20.89 6.13
C GLY A 702 -10.18 21.35 7.50
N ARG A 703 -10.99 21.02 8.50
CA ARG A 703 -10.77 21.33 9.92
C ARG A 703 -10.33 20.09 10.68
N TYR A 704 -9.24 20.21 11.44
CA TYR A 704 -8.57 19.14 12.18
C TYR A 704 -8.96 19.13 13.66
N LEU A 705 -8.55 18.09 14.39
CA LEU A 705 -8.96 17.82 15.78
C LEU A 705 -8.56 18.91 16.78
N ALA A 706 -7.42 19.58 16.59
CA ALA A 706 -7.02 20.71 17.44
C ALA A 706 -7.80 22.01 17.10
N GLY A 707 -8.76 21.93 16.18
CA GLY A 707 -9.61 23.03 15.76
C GLY A 707 -9.04 23.87 14.62
N ASP A 708 -7.81 23.57 14.18
CA ASP A 708 -7.08 24.24 13.11
C ASP A 708 -7.59 23.87 11.71
N TRP A 709 -7.42 24.79 10.76
CA TRP A 709 -7.80 24.60 9.36
C TRP A 709 -6.57 24.44 8.50
N GLY A 710 -6.61 23.52 7.55
CA GLY A 710 -5.46 23.26 6.70
C GLY A 710 -5.70 22.22 5.61
N GLY A 711 -4.60 21.70 5.08
CA GLY A 711 -4.64 20.60 4.12
C GLY A 711 -3.52 19.60 4.32
N THR A 712 -3.83 18.35 3.98
CA THR A 712 -2.90 17.22 3.98
C THR A 712 -2.66 16.77 2.55
N ILE A 713 -1.40 16.59 2.19
CA ILE A 713 -0.99 15.94 0.95
C ILE A 713 -0.31 14.62 1.33
N GLU A 714 -0.73 13.55 0.68
CA GLU A 714 -0.19 12.21 0.81
C GLU A 714 0.25 11.74 -0.58
N LEU A 715 1.43 11.16 -0.67
CA LEU A 715 1.94 10.51 -1.88
C LEU A 715 2.45 9.13 -1.48
N GLY A 716 1.90 8.10 -2.12
CA GLY A 716 2.27 6.72 -1.87
C GLY A 716 2.51 5.95 -3.15
N ARG A 717 3.16 4.81 -3.02
CA ARG A 717 3.36 3.82 -4.08
C ARG A 717 2.79 2.50 -3.61
N ARG A 718 2.06 1.81 -4.49
CA ARG A 718 1.51 0.47 -4.24
C ARG A 718 2.15 -0.52 -5.20
N PHE A 719 2.72 -1.59 -4.67
CA PHE A 719 3.31 -2.67 -5.47
C PHE A 719 2.27 -3.76 -5.74
N ASP A 720 2.50 -4.61 -6.74
CA ASP A 720 1.58 -5.70 -7.11
C ASP A 720 1.45 -6.75 -5.99
N SER A 721 2.49 -6.88 -5.16
CA SER A 721 2.44 -7.63 -3.90
C SER A 721 1.42 -7.10 -2.89
N GLY A 722 0.95 -5.86 -3.06
CA GLY A 722 0.09 -5.13 -2.13
C GLY A 722 0.83 -4.36 -1.05
N ILE A 723 2.17 -4.42 -1.02
CA ILE A 723 2.96 -3.55 -0.15
C ILE A 723 2.73 -2.10 -0.58
N GLU A 724 2.56 -1.20 0.39
CA GLU A 724 2.48 0.24 0.14
C GLU A 724 3.55 0.96 0.93
N VAL A 725 4.14 1.98 0.30
CA VAL A 725 5.11 2.89 0.94
C VAL A 725 4.68 4.29 0.60
N GLY A 726 4.55 5.17 1.59
CA GLY A 726 4.14 6.54 1.33
C GLY A 726 4.57 7.53 2.39
N ALA A 727 4.33 8.79 2.07
CA ALA A 727 4.64 9.95 2.89
C ALA A 727 3.45 10.90 2.90
N PHE A 728 3.28 11.65 3.99
CA PHE A 728 2.30 12.71 4.07
C PHE A 728 2.88 13.95 4.76
N ALA A 729 2.29 15.11 4.44
CA ALA A 729 2.54 16.37 5.12
C ALA A 729 1.22 17.14 5.28
N THR A 730 1.01 17.72 6.45
CA THR A 730 -0.19 18.51 6.77
C THR A 730 0.22 19.92 7.17
N PHE A 731 -0.27 20.91 6.42
CA PHE A 731 -0.05 22.33 6.68
C PHE A 731 -1.35 22.97 7.14
N THR A 732 -1.31 23.68 8.26
CA THR A 732 -2.50 24.31 8.84
C THR A 732 -2.22 25.77 9.17
N ASN A 733 -3.26 26.49 9.60
CA ASN A 733 -3.16 27.88 10.04
C ASN A 733 -2.47 28.06 11.41
N VAL A 734 -1.99 26.99 12.04
CA VAL A 734 -1.16 27.07 13.26
C VAL A 734 0.22 27.63 12.89
N PRO A 735 0.67 28.73 13.53
CA PRO A 735 2.01 29.26 13.30
C PRO A 735 3.09 28.23 13.67
N PHE A 736 4.15 28.14 12.86
CA PHE A 736 5.26 27.19 13.10
C PHE A 736 5.89 27.32 14.49
N SER A 737 5.90 28.53 15.07
CA SER A 737 6.37 28.77 16.44
C SER A 737 5.49 28.16 17.53
N ARG A 738 4.19 27.94 17.27
CA ARG A 738 3.25 27.28 18.19
C ARG A 738 3.10 25.79 17.91
N PHE A 739 3.42 25.33 16.71
CA PHE A 739 3.37 23.92 16.33
C PHE A 739 4.36 23.06 17.15
N GLY A 740 5.47 23.68 17.58
CA GLY A 740 6.59 23.02 18.24
C GLY A 740 7.59 22.44 17.24
N GLU A 741 8.47 21.56 17.72
CA GLU A 741 9.53 20.92 16.92
C GLU A 741 8.95 20.30 15.63
N GLY A 742 9.53 20.64 14.48
CA GLY A 742 9.14 20.13 13.17
C GLY A 742 8.18 21.01 12.35
N SER A 743 7.66 22.11 12.90
CA SER A 743 6.85 23.16 12.23
C SER A 743 5.49 22.76 11.64
N PHE A 744 5.31 21.52 11.18
CA PHE A 744 4.08 20.98 10.60
C PHE A 744 4.07 19.44 10.73
N ASP A 745 2.89 18.81 10.64
CA ASP A 745 2.76 17.36 10.79
C ASP A 745 3.24 16.65 9.51
N LYS A 746 4.04 15.61 9.68
CA LYS A 746 4.62 14.84 8.59
C LYS A 746 4.96 13.44 9.03
N GLY A 747 4.90 12.51 8.10
CA GLY A 747 5.31 11.14 8.38
C GLY A 747 5.46 10.29 7.13
N LEU A 748 6.03 9.12 7.37
CA LEU A 748 6.16 8.03 6.41
C LEU A 748 5.37 6.85 6.91
N TYR A 749 4.95 5.98 6.01
CA TYR A 749 4.39 4.70 6.37
C TYR A 749 4.79 3.61 5.38
N VAL A 750 4.85 2.39 5.90
CA VAL A 750 4.93 1.15 5.15
C VAL A 750 3.77 0.28 5.58
N ARG A 751 3.04 -0.26 4.61
CA ARG A 751 1.94 -1.21 4.81
C ARG A 751 2.32 -2.52 4.14
N VAL A 752 2.32 -3.61 4.91
CA VAL A 752 2.69 -4.95 4.44
C VAL A 752 1.51 -5.89 4.65
N PRO A 753 0.91 -6.42 3.57
CA PRO A 753 -0.10 -7.45 3.67
C PRO A 753 0.45 -8.70 4.37
N LEU A 754 -0.23 -9.19 5.40
CA LEU A 754 0.24 -10.34 6.18
C LEU A 754 0.05 -11.68 5.45
N ASP A 755 -0.69 -11.71 4.34
CA ASP A 755 -0.75 -12.88 3.47
C ASP A 755 0.56 -13.18 2.74
N LEU A 756 1.43 -12.17 2.63
CA LEU A 756 2.81 -12.36 2.15
C LEU A 756 3.65 -13.22 3.11
N LEU A 757 3.25 -13.30 4.39
CA LEU A 757 3.93 -14.12 5.41
C LEU A 757 3.31 -15.51 5.56
N GLY A 758 2.46 -15.94 4.61
CA GLY A 758 1.83 -17.26 4.58
C GLY A 758 0.52 -17.38 5.36
N ALA A 759 0.11 -16.34 6.09
CA ALA A 759 -1.17 -16.33 6.78
C ALA A 759 -2.33 -16.13 5.78
N GLN A 760 -3.38 -16.95 5.83
CA GLN A 760 -4.60 -16.66 5.06
C GLN A 760 -5.40 -15.55 5.76
N THR A 761 -5.03 -14.30 5.52
CA THR A 761 -5.64 -13.14 6.16
C THR A 761 -5.64 -11.93 5.23
N ARG A 762 -6.57 -11.00 5.48
CA ARG A 762 -6.58 -9.67 4.86
C ARG A 762 -5.84 -8.63 5.69
N ALA A 763 -5.32 -9.02 6.85
CA ALA A 763 -4.67 -8.12 7.78
C ALA A 763 -3.41 -7.49 7.13
N VAL A 764 -3.18 -6.22 7.45
CA VAL A 764 -2.04 -5.44 6.95
C VAL A 764 -1.27 -4.91 8.16
N ALA A 765 0.02 -5.23 8.25
CA ALA A 765 0.89 -4.60 9.21
C ALA A 765 1.25 -3.19 8.73
N THR A 766 1.10 -2.19 9.61
CA THR A 766 1.47 -0.80 9.31
C THR A 766 2.60 -0.36 10.23
N ALA A 767 3.70 0.11 9.64
CA ALA A 767 4.75 0.82 10.34
C ALA A 767 4.69 2.29 9.91
N ALA A 768 4.51 3.21 10.85
CA ALA A 768 4.47 4.65 10.56
C ALA A 768 5.51 5.40 11.37
N ILE A 769 6.22 6.31 10.73
CA ILE A 769 7.33 7.06 11.31
C ILE A 769 7.00 8.54 11.19
N ARG A 770 6.93 9.21 12.34
CA ARG A 770 6.69 10.63 12.43
C ARG A 770 7.86 11.25 13.19
N PRO A 771 8.47 12.35 12.72
CA PRO A 771 9.60 12.95 13.43
C PRO A 771 9.25 13.31 14.87
N VAL A 772 8.08 13.93 15.10
CA VAL A 772 7.50 14.16 16.43
C VAL A 772 5.98 14.11 16.28
N GLN A 773 5.30 13.41 17.19
CA GLN A 773 3.83 13.41 17.23
C GLN A 773 3.33 14.70 17.89
N ARG A 774 2.69 15.57 17.10
CA ARG A 774 2.12 16.86 17.53
C ARG A 774 0.60 16.88 17.35
N ASP A 775 -0.04 17.94 17.84
CA ASP A 775 -1.51 18.07 17.86
C ASP A 775 -2.11 18.76 16.63
N GLY A 776 -1.36 19.67 15.99
CA GLY A 776 -1.82 20.35 14.78
C GLY A 776 -1.92 19.38 13.59
N GLY A 777 -2.91 19.58 12.74
CA GLY A 777 -3.11 18.75 11.54
C GLY A 777 -3.53 17.30 11.81
N GLN A 778 -4.00 16.97 13.02
CA GLN A 778 -4.41 15.61 13.37
C GLN A 778 -5.87 15.33 13.00
N ARG A 779 -6.10 14.19 12.36
CA ARG A 779 -7.45 13.72 11.98
C ARG A 779 -7.98 12.68 12.96
N LEU A 780 -9.31 12.59 13.02
CA LEU A 780 -10.00 11.48 13.66
C LEU A 780 -9.65 10.19 12.91
N GLN A 781 -9.28 9.15 13.63
CA GLN A 781 -9.17 7.79 13.09
C GLN A 781 -10.49 7.08 13.40
N VAL A 782 -11.01 6.42 12.37
CA VAL A 782 -12.28 5.71 12.42
C VAL A 782 -12.07 4.37 11.74
N ASP A 783 -12.79 3.37 12.23
CA ASP A 783 -12.80 2.06 11.57
C ASP A 783 -13.54 2.14 10.24
N ASN A 784 -13.13 1.28 9.30
CA ASN A 784 -13.75 1.11 7.98
C ASN A 784 -13.92 2.41 7.15
N PRO A 785 -12.89 3.26 7.03
CA PRO A 785 -12.99 4.43 6.16
C PRO A 785 -13.29 3.99 4.72
N LEU A 786 -14.24 4.66 4.05
CA LEU A 786 -14.80 4.18 2.78
C LEU A 786 -13.74 4.03 1.69
N TRP A 787 -12.73 4.90 1.68
CA TRP A 787 -11.61 4.81 0.74
C TRP A 787 -10.80 3.52 0.88
N GLU A 788 -10.57 3.03 2.10
CA GLU A 788 -9.84 1.78 2.32
C GLU A 788 -10.74 0.56 2.07
N LEU A 789 -12.02 0.66 2.41
CA LEU A 789 -13.00 -0.43 2.23
C LEU A 789 -13.22 -0.77 0.75
N THR A 790 -13.26 0.25 -0.11
CA THR A 790 -13.60 0.15 -1.55
C THR A 790 -12.37 0.00 -2.46
N ARG A 791 -11.15 -0.06 -1.91
CA ARG A 791 -9.89 -0.01 -2.68
C ARG A 791 -9.73 -1.18 -3.64
N ASP A 792 -10.15 -2.37 -3.23
CA ASP A 792 -9.96 -3.61 -4.00
C ASP A 792 -11.06 -3.88 -5.04
N GLY A 793 -12.11 -3.04 -5.07
CA GLY A 793 -13.28 -3.23 -5.94
C GLY A 793 -13.23 -2.51 -7.28
N ARG A 794 -12.09 -1.92 -7.63
CA ARG A 794 -11.90 -1.13 -8.86
C ARG A 794 -11.22 -1.90 -9.97
N GLU A 795 -11.38 -1.39 -11.19
CA GLU A 795 -10.78 -1.97 -12.38
C GLU A 795 -9.25 -2.04 -12.29
N ASP A 796 -8.63 -0.98 -11.78
CA ASP A 796 -7.18 -0.91 -11.57
C ASP A 796 -6.68 -1.94 -10.52
N ALA A 797 -7.48 -2.24 -9.49
CA ALA A 797 -7.17 -3.30 -8.54
C ALA A 797 -7.35 -4.70 -9.15
N LEU A 798 -8.38 -4.87 -9.99
CA LEU A 798 -8.61 -6.11 -10.73
C LEU A 798 -7.46 -6.38 -11.73
N ARG A 799 -7.04 -5.36 -12.50
CA ARG A 799 -5.91 -5.42 -13.45
C ARG A 799 -4.59 -5.85 -12.77
N ARG A 800 -4.28 -5.33 -11.59
CA ARG A 800 -3.08 -5.74 -10.82
C ARG A 800 -3.18 -7.14 -10.21
N SER A 801 -4.37 -7.71 -10.15
CA SER A 801 -4.63 -9.00 -9.50
C SER A 801 -5.10 -10.08 -10.47
N VAL A 802 -4.90 -9.92 -11.78
CA VAL A 802 -5.36 -10.86 -12.82
C VAL A 802 -4.97 -12.31 -12.50
N GLY A 803 -3.70 -12.57 -12.15
CA GLY A 803 -3.25 -13.92 -11.77
C GLY A 803 -3.98 -14.54 -10.56
N GLY A 804 -4.77 -13.76 -9.82
CA GLY A 804 -5.66 -14.24 -8.78
C GLY A 804 -6.82 -15.11 -9.28
N PHE A 805 -7.21 -15.04 -10.56
CA PHE A 805 -8.23 -15.93 -11.14
C PHE A 805 -7.80 -17.41 -11.17
N LEU A 806 -6.49 -17.66 -11.12
CA LEU A 806 -5.92 -19.00 -11.04
C LEU A 806 -5.58 -19.43 -9.60
N ARG A 807 -5.98 -18.66 -8.58
CA ARG A 807 -5.58 -18.85 -7.17
C ARG A 807 -6.75 -19.02 -6.20
#